data_AF-W4UZR9-F1
#
_entry.id   AF-W4UZR9-F1
#
_cell.length_a   1.000
_cell.length_b   1.000
_cell.length_c   1.000
_cell.angle_alpha   90.00
_cell.angle_beta   90.00
_cell.angle_gamma   90.00
#
_symmetry.space_group_name_H-M   'P 1'
#
loop_
_entity.id
_entity.type
_entity.pdbx_description
1 polymer ?
#
loop_
_entity_poly.entity_id
_entity_poly.type
_entity_poly.pdbx_seq_one_letter_code
_entity_poly.pdbx_strand_id
1 'polypeptide(L)'
;MKKQELFNNKTKENPGQQRQPLQEGLYDAAYEHDACGVGMLVNIHGEKSHDIVESALKVLENMRHRGAEGADNKTGDGAGIMLQIPHEFILLQGIPVPEKGRYGTGLFFLPKNAKDKAAILSIIIEEIEKEGLTLMHLRNVPTCPEILGEAALSNEPDIKQVFITGFTETETADRKLYLIRKKIENKVRLSSIATKNDFYIVSLSTKSIIYKGMLSSLQLRNYFPDLTNNYFTSGLALVHSRFSTNTFPTWGLAQPFRLLAHNGEINTIRGNRGWMEARESVLSSPVLGNIKEVRPIIQPNMSDSASLDNVLEFLVMSGLSLPHAMAMLVPESFNEKNPISEDLKAFYEYHSILMEPWDGPAALLFSDGRYAGGMLDRNGLRPARYLITKKDMMVVASEVGVMDFEPGDIKEKGRLQPGKILLIDTEKGEIYYDGELKKQLAEAKSYRTWLSTNRIELDELKSGRKVSHEVPNYDRMLRTFGYSKEDVERLITPMASTGAEPINSMGNDTPLAVLSDKPQLLYNYFRQQFAQVTNPPIDPLREELVMSLTEYIGAVGMNILTPNESHCKMVRLNHPILSNTQLDILCNIRYKGFKTVKLPMLFEVSKGKAGLQEAIIKLCKMAEDSVTEGVNYIVLTDREVDATHAAIPSLLAVSAVHHHLISVGKRVQTALVVESGEIREVMHAALLLGFGASALNPYMPSPSSTN
;
A
#
# COMPACT_ATOMS: atom_id res chain seq x y z
N MET A 1 -49.14 -36.15 6.86
CA MET A 1 -48.81 -35.54 8.16
C MET A 1 -47.52 -34.75 8.02
N LYS A 2 -47.69 -33.43 8.08
CA LYS A 2 -46.76 -32.30 8.25
C LYS A 2 -45.26 -32.47 7.94
N LYS A 3 -44.85 -31.84 6.83
CA LYS A 3 -43.54 -31.16 6.65
C LYS A 3 -43.40 -30.10 7.73
N GLN A 4 -42.28 -30.07 8.44
CA GLN A 4 -41.89 -28.96 9.31
C GLN A 4 -40.81 -28.15 8.59
N GLU A 5 -41.22 -26.99 8.09
CA GLU A 5 -40.34 -25.89 7.72
C GLU A 5 -39.71 -25.32 9.00
N LEU A 6 -38.38 -25.28 9.05
CA LEU A 6 -37.62 -24.60 10.10
C LEU A 6 -37.22 -23.21 9.59
N PHE A 7 -38.20 -22.32 9.39
CA PHE A 7 -37.95 -20.88 9.33
C PHE A 7 -38.04 -20.34 10.76
N ASN A 8 -36.88 -20.08 11.35
CA ASN A 8 -36.77 -19.47 12.67
C ASN A 8 -36.98 -17.95 12.53
N ASN A 9 -38.24 -17.52 12.53
CA ASN A 9 -38.63 -16.12 12.70
C ASN A 9 -38.36 -15.70 14.16
N LYS A 10 -37.14 -15.27 14.46
CA LYS A 10 -36.87 -14.41 15.62
C LYS A 10 -36.78 -12.96 15.14
N THR A 11 -37.85 -12.22 15.43
CA THR A 11 -37.92 -10.77 15.67
C THR A 11 -36.75 -9.93 15.17
N LYS A 12 -37.02 -9.15 14.11
CA LYS A 12 -36.23 -8.00 13.65
C LYS A 12 -35.87 -7.08 14.82
N GLU A 13 -34.60 -7.07 15.21
CA GLU A 13 -33.99 -5.88 15.81
C GLU A 13 -33.77 -4.84 14.71
N ASN A 14 -33.92 -3.56 15.05
CA ASN A 14 -33.80 -2.42 14.13
C ASN A 14 -32.50 -2.47 13.31
N PRO A 15 -32.52 -2.35 11.95
CA PRO A 15 -31.31 -2.29 11.13
C PRO A 15 -30.53 -0.96 11.21
N GLY A 16 -30.79 -0.13 12.22
CA GLY A 16 -30.35 1.27 12.25
C GLY A 16 -28.98 1.55 12.88
N GLN A 17 -28.17 0.54 13.22
CA GLN A 17 -26.95 0.75 14.03
C GLN A 17 -25.68 0.04 13.57
N GLN A 18 -25.67 -0.68 12.44
CA GLN A 18 -24.45 -1.34 11.95
C GLN A 18 -23.93 -0.64 10.68
N ARG A 19 -22.83 0.09 10.84
CA ARG A 19 -22.18 0.93 9.80
C ARG A 19 -21.21 0.19 8.88
N GLN A 20 -20.99 -1.10 9.13
CA GLN A 20 -20.45 -2.05 8.17
C GLN A 20 -21.29 -3.31 8.31
N PRO A 21 -21.73 -3.96 7.22
CA PRO A 21 -22.25 -5.31 7.36
C PRO A 21 -21.15 -6.13 8.03
N LEU A 22 -21.46 -6.80 9.14
CA LEU A 22 -20.79 -8.09 9.40
C LEU A 22 -20.90 -8.87 8.09
N GLN A 23 -19.84 -9.55 7.68
CA GLN A 23 -19.72 -10.30 6.42
C GLN A 23 -20.98 -11.16 6.16
N GLU A 24 -22.04 -10.55 5.63
CA GLU A 24 -23.37 -11.13 5.47
C GLU A 24 -23.50 -11.43 3.98
N GLY A 25 -23.28 -12.69 3.63
CA GLY A 25 -23.25 -13.14 2.25
C GLY A 25 -21.85 -13.06 1.62
N LEU A 26 -21.80 -12.82 0.31
CA LEU A 26 -20.57 -12.87 -0.49
C LEU A 26 -19.81 -11.53 -0.56
N TYR A 27 -20.33 -10.48 0.08
CA TYR A 27 -19.69 -9.17 0.10
C TYR A 27 -18.52 -9.16 1.09
N ASP A 28 -17.38 -8.63 0.64
CA ASP A 28 -16.19 -8.42 1.44
C ASP A 28 -15.63 -7.03 1.15
N ALA A 29 -15.58 -6.17 2.18
CA ALA A 29 -15.09 -4.80 2.10
C ALA A 29 -13.61 -4.73 1.68
N ALA A 30 -12.87 -5.85 1.74
CA ALA A 30 -11.50 -5.92 1.24
C ALA A 30 -11.38 -5.80 -0.29
N TYR A 31 -12.47 -5.96 -1.05
CA TYR A 31 -12.53 -5.81 -2.52
C TYR A 31 -13.14 -4.48 -2.96
N GLU A 32 -13.05 -3.43 -2.15
CA GLU A 32 -13.55 -2.10 -2.50
C GLU A 32 -12.52 -1.29 -3.31
N HIS A 33 -13.01 -0.58 -4.33
CA HIS A 33 -12.20 0.15 -5.29
C HIS A 33 -12.81 1.51 -5.61
N ASP A 34 -11.96 2.48 -5.98
CA ASP A 34 -12.36 3.84 -6.31
C ASP A 34 -11.84 4.28 -7.70
N ALA A 35 -12.64 5.03 -8.45
CA ALA A 35 -12.23 5.75 -9.66
C ALA A 35 -12.66 7.22 -9.49
N CYS A 36 -11.91 8.22 -9.98
CA CYS A 36 -12.14 9.58 -9.48
C CYS A 36 -11.94 10.70 -10.52
N GLY A 37 -12.21 11.93 -10.12
CA GLY A 37 -11.64 13.15 -10.69
C GLY A 37 -10.67 13.77 -9.69
N VAL A 38 -9.47 14.15 -10.14
CA VAL A 38 -8.46 14.82 -9.30
C VAL A 38 -7.96 16.09 -9.99
N GLY A 39 -7.75 17.15 -9.22
CA GLY A 39 -7.27 18.44 -9.71
C GLY A 39 -6.46 19.19 -8.65
N MET A 40 -5.55 20.05 -9.09
CA MET A 40 -4.72 20.89 -8.25
C MET A 40 -4.45 22.21 -8.95
N LEU A 41 -4.61 23.30 -8.21
CA LEU A 41 -4.25 24.65 -8.62
C LEU A 41 -3.19 25.18 -7.67
N VAL A 42 -2.19 25.87 -8.21
CA VAL A 42 -1.10 26.43 -7.43
C VAL A 42 -0.57 27.69 -8.09
N ASN A 43 -0.35 28.73 -7.29
CA ASN A 43 0.48 29.85 -7.69
C ASN A 43 1.94 29.47 -7.43
N ILE A 44 2.78 29.52 -8.48
CA ILE A 44 4.16 29.04 -8.42
C ILE A 44 4.96 29.79 -7.33
N HIS A 45 4.69 31.08 -7.12
CA HIS A 45 5.35 31.93 -6.12
C HIS A 45 4.64 31.94 -4.75
N GLY A 46 3.64 31.08 -4.56
CA GLY A 46 2.95 30.93 -3.28
C GLY A 46 2.00 32.07 -2.90
N GLU A 47 1.70 32.98 -3.83
CA GLU A 47 0.77 34.10 -3.55
C GLU A 47 -0.62 33.57 -3.23
N LYS A 48 -1.14 33.97 -2.06
CA LYS A 48 -2.45 33.51 -1.58
C LYS A 48 -3.56 34.38 -2.14
N SER A 49 -4.59 33.75 -2.68
CA SER A 49 -5.81 34.45 -3.11
C SER A 49 -7.04 33.59 -2.86
N HIS A 50 -8.20 34.23 -2.78
CA HIS A 50 -9.48 33.51 -2.75
C HIS A 50 -9.83 32.96 -4.14
N ASP A 51 -9.37 33.63 -5.20
CA ASP A 51 -9.56 33.18 -6.59
C ASP A 51 -9.03 31.77 -6.84
N ILE A 52 -7.94 31.36 -6.15
CA ILE A 52 -7.41 29.99 -6.22
C ILE A 52 -8.39 28.99 -5.60
N VAL A 53 -9.00 29.33 -4.47
CA VAL A 53 -10.01 28.49 -3.80
C VAL A 53 -11.25 28.35 -4.69
N GLU A 54 -11.73 29.47 -5.21
CA GLU A 54 -12.87 29.53 -6.15
C GLU A 54 -12.62 28.72 -7.41
N SER A 55 -11.44 28.88 -8.02
CA SER A 55 -11.06 28.17 -9.23
C SER A 55 -10.91 26.66 -8.98
N ALA A 56 -10.41 26.26 -7.82
CA ALA A 56 -10.31 24.85 -7.45
C ALA A 56 -11.67 24.20 -7.24
N LEU A 57 -12.60 24.88 -6.57
CA LEU A 57 -13.98 24.44 -6.46
C LEU A 57 -14.63 24.34 -7.84
N LYS A 58 -14.37 25.29 -8.75
CA LYS A 58 -14.88 25.23 -10.12
C LYS A 58 -14.33 24.03 -10.90
N VAL A 59 -13.04 23.72 -10.74
CA VAL A 59 -12.43 22.51 -11.31
C VAL A 59 -13.11 21.25 -10.77
N LEU A 60 -13.39 21.19 -9.47
CA LEU A 60 -14.12 20.06 -8.86
C LEU A 60 -15.53 19.91 -9.44
N GLU A 61 -16.28 21.00 -9.56
CA GLU A 61 -17.64 21.02 -10.15
C GLU A 61 -17.63 20.53 -11.60
N ASN A 62 -16.63 20.94 -12.38
CA ASN A 62 -16.48 20.54 -13.79
C ASN A 62 -16.06 19.07 -13.96
N MET A 63 -15.67 18.37 -12.89
CA MET A 63 -15.40 16.93 -12.87
C MET A 63 -16.58 16.09 -12.38
N ARG A 64 -17.79 16.66 -12.26
CA ARG A 64 -18.99 15.95 -11.78
C ARG A 64 -19.28 14.66 -12.54
N HIS A 65 -19.06 14.61 -13.85
CA HIS A 65 -19.29 13.41 -14.67
C HIS A 65 -18.36 12.24 -14.33
N ARG A 66 -17.33 12.46 -13.51
CA ARG A 66 -16.44 11.42 -12.98
C ARG A 66 -16.77 10.96 -11.57
N GLY A 67 -17.76 11.58 -10.92
CA GLY A 67 -18.26 11.17 -9.61
C GLY A 67 -19.52 10.31 -9.75
N ALA A 68 -19.82 9.52 -8.72
CA ALA A 68 -21.11 8.83 -8.59
C ALA A 68 -22.03 9.65 -7.69
N GLU A 69 -23.31 9.63 -8.03
CA GLU A 69 -24.40 10.10 -7.17
C GLU A 69 -25.27 8.89 -6.80
N GLY A 70 -25.67 8.80 -5.54
CA GLY A 70 -26.56 7.78 -5.01
C GLY A 70 -27.97 7.90 -5.59
N ALA A 71 -28.83 6.93 -5.27
CA ALA A 71 -30.18 6.84 -5.81
C ALA A 71 -31.07 8.07 -5.53
N ASP A 72 -30.73 8.89 -4.53
CA ASP A 72 -31.42 10.11 -4.15
C ASP A 72 -30.95 11.36 -4.93
N ASN A 73 -30.00 11.22 -5.87
CA ASN A 73 -29.33 12.30 -6.61
C ASN A 73 -28.77 13.44 -5.72
N LYS A 74 -28.57 13.18 -4.43
CA LYS A 74 -28.07 14.14 -3.44
C LYS A 74 -26.90 13.59 -2.64
N THR A 75 -26.82 12.27 -2.51
CA THR A 75 -25.74 11.60 -1.84
C THR A 75 -24.59 11.42 -2.83
N GLY A 76 -23.44 12.04 -2.58
CA GLY A 76 -22.22 11.76 -3.33
C GLY A 76 -21.28 10.83 -2.57
N ASP A 77 -20.45 10.07 -3.28
CA ASP A 77 -19.53 9.10 -2.67
C ASP A 77 -18.38 9.75 -1.89
N GLY A 78 -18.08 11.02 -2.20
CA GLY A 78 -17.12 11.83 -1.46
C GLY A 78 -16.51 12.94 -2.32
N ALA A 79 -16.38 14.12 -1.72
CA ALA A 79 -15.67 15.25 -2.32
C ALA A 79 -14.90 16.01 -1.25
N GLY A 80 -13.82 16.66 -1.66
CA GLY A 80 -13.02 17.46 -0.75
C GLY A 80 -11.99 18.35 -1.42
N ILE A 81 -11.42 19.23 -0.61
CA ILE A 81 -10.40 20.20 -0.96
C ILE A 81 -9.35 20.29 0.15
N MET A 82 -8.07 20.25 -0.22
CA MET A 82 -6.92 20.56 0.62
C MET A 82 -6.43 21.96 0.28
N LEU A 83 -6.17 22.76 1.31
CA LEU A 83 -5.76 24.15 1.21
C LEU A 83 -4.61 24.42 2.19
N GLN A 84 -3.83 25.46 1.94
CA GLN A 84 -3.00 26.04 2.99
C GLN A 84 -3.88 26.67 4.07
N ILE A 85 -3.41 26.66 5.32
CA ILE A 85 -4.14 27.23 6.45
C ILE A 85 -4.36 28.75 6.22
N PRO A 86 -5.61 29.23 6.22
CA PRO A 86 -5.94 30.63 5.99
C PRO A 86 -5.86 31.41 7.31
N HIS A 87 -4.64 31.78 7.70
CA HIS A 87 -4.36 32.44 8.97
C HIS A 87 -5.17 33.73 9.18
N GLU A 88 -5.28 34.56 8.15
CA GLU A 88 -6.02 35.82 8.17
C GLU A 88 -7.52 35.59 8.44
N PHE A 89 -8.11 34.59 7.78
CA PHE A 89 -9.49 34.18 8.03
C PHE A 89 -9.70 33.74 9.48
N ILE A 90 -8.78 32.95 10.05
CA ILE A 90 -8.87 32.47 11.44
C ILE A 90 -8.89 33.62 12.44
N LEU A 91 -8.04 34.64 12.25
CA LEU A 91 -8.03 35.84 13.09
C LEU A 91 -9.34 36.63 12.98
N LEU A 92 -9.90 36.76 11.77
CA LEU A 92 -11.18 37.42 11.54
C LEU A 92 -12.38 36.69 12.17
N GLN A 93 -12.26 35.38 12.41
CA GLN A 93 -13.24 34.62 13.19
C GLN A 93 -13.13 34.87 14.72
N GLY A 94 -12.23 35.74 15.16
CA GLY A 94 -12.06 36.10 16.57
C GLY A 94 -11.23 35.09 17.37
N ILE A 95 -10.44 34.23 16.70
CA ILE A 95 -9.62 33.21 17.35
C ILE A 95 -8.18 33.73 17.45
N PRO A 96 -7.68 34.01 18.68
CA PRO A 96 -6.39 34.67 18.88
C PRO A 96 -5.21 33.69 18.73
N VAL A 97 -5.02 33.14 17.53
CA VAL A 97 -3.90 32.24 17.24
C VAL A 97 -2.56 32.99 17.20
N PRO A 98 -1.45 32.34 17.59
CA PRO A 98 -0.09 32.82 17.32
C PRO A 98 0.21 33.00 15.83
N GLU A 99 1.39 33.53 15.53
CA GLU A 99 1.91 33.65 14.16
C GLU A 99 1.89 32.32 13.38
N LYS A 100 1.84 32.41 12.05
CA LYS A 100 1.87 31.26 11.12
C LYS A 100 3.02 30.32 11.48
N GLY A 101 2.74 29.01 11.52
CA GLY A 101 3.72 27.98 11.89
C GLY A 101 3.91 27.76 13.40
N ARG A 102 3.41 28.66 14.27
CA ARG A 102 3.50 28.51 15.74
C ARG A 102 2.25 27.90 16.38
N TYR A 103 1.30 27.46 15.56
CA TYR A 103 0.12 26.72 15.98
C TYR A 103 -0.22 25.63 14.98
N GLY A 104 -0.82 24.55 15.48
CA GLY A 104 -1.39 23.48 14.68
C GLY A 104 -2.90 23.60 14.62
N THR A 105 -3.50 23.34 13.47
CA THR A 105 -4.96 23.25 13.33
C THR A 105 -5.35 22.17 12.35
N GLY A 106 -6.60 21.76 12.41
CA GLY A 106 -7.16 20.79 11.50
C GLY A 106 -8.57 20.36 11.91
N LEU A 107 -9.22 19.62 11.01
CA LEU A 107 -10.60 19.19 11.17
C LEU A 107 -10.69 17.79 11.78
N PHE A 108 -11.58 17.65 12.75
CA PHE A 108 -11.85 16.44 13.51
C PHE A 108 -13.33 16.09 13.31
N PHE A 109 -13.59 14.87 12.86
CA PHE A 109 -14.91 14.27 12.87
C PHE A 109 -15.11 13.60 14.22
N LEU A 110 -16.13 14.03 14.95
CA LEU A 110 -16.50 13.50 16.25
C LEU A 110 -17.88 12.82 16.18
N PRO A 111 -18.15 11.81 17.01
CA PRO A 111 -19.49 11.23 17.11
C PRO A 111 -20.50 12.27 17.60
N LYS A 112 -21.75 12.17 17.12
CA LYS A 112 -22.84 13.06 17.55
C LYS A 112 -23.25 12.85 19.02
N ASN A 113 -23.06 11.64 19.56
CA ASN A 113 -23.35 11.32 20.96
C ASN A 113 -22.49 12.16 21.92
N ALA A 114 -23.14 12.94 22.80
CA ALA A 114 -22.45 13.89 23.69
C ALA A 114 -21.50 13.22 24.69
N LYS A 115 -21.85 12.03 25.21
CA LYS A 115 -21.04 11.31 26.20
C LYS A 115 -19.76 10.76 25.57
N ASP A 116 -19.90 10.12 24.41
CA ASP A 116 -18.77 9.57 23.66
C ASP A 116 -17.86 10.68 23.15
N LYS A 117 -18.44 11.79 22.66
CA LYS A 117 -17.71 12.99 22.26
C LYS A 117 -16.89 13.58 23.38
N ALA A 118 -17.46 13.72 24.58
CA ALA A 118 -16.74 14.22 25.75
C ALA A 118 -15.57 13.31 26.14
N ALA A 119 -15.76 11.99 26.07
CA ALA A 119 -14.70 11.02 26.33
C ALA A 119 -13.54 11.14 25.32
N ILE A 120 -13.86 11.30 24.03
CA ILE A 120 -12.85 11.49 22.98
C ILE A 120 -12.12 12.83 23.14
N LEU A 121 -12.83 13.92 23.44
CA LEU A 121 -12.22 15.22 23.71
C LEU A 121 -11.26 15.16 24.91
N SER A 122 -11.61 14.40 25.94
CA SER A 122 -10.72 14.16 27.08
C SER A 122 -9.42 13.46 26.67
N ILE A 123 -9.52 12.42 25.82
CA ILE A 123 -8.34 11.74 25.24
C ILE A 123 -7.48 12.71 24.43
N ILE A 124 -8.11 13.57 23.62
CA ILE A 124 -7.41 14.57 22.80
C ILE A 124 -6.63 15.53 23.69
N ILE A 125 -7.27 16.10 24.72
CA ILE A 125 -6.64 17.03 25.66
C ILE A 125 -5.46 16.35 26.38
N GLU A 126 -5.68 15.15 26.92
CA GLU A 126 -4.66 14.39 27.66
C GLU A 126 -3.41 14.14 26.82
N GLU A 127 -3.56 13.73 25.56
CA GLU A 127 -2.41 13.47 24.67
C GLU A 127 -1.70 14.74 24.22
N ILE A 128 -2.41 15.85 24.05
CA ILE A 128 -1.81 17.16 23.72
C ILE A 128 -0.97 17.66 24.92
N GLU A 129 -1.52 17.59 26.13
CA GLU A 129 -0.86 18.05 27.35
C GLU A 129 0.40 17.22 27.69
N LYS A 130 0.37 15.90 27.42
CA LYS A 130 1.55 15.03 27.60
C LYS A 130 2.76 15.44 26.76
N GLU A 131 2.52 16.02 25.60
CA GLU A 131 3.58 16.53 24.72
C GLU A 131 3.96 17.99 25.06
N GLY A 132 3.45 18.53 26.17
CA GLY A 132 3.73 19.89 26.64
C GLY A 132 3.05 20.98 25.80
N LEU A 133 2.03 20.63 25.03
CA LEU A 133 1.25 21.55 24.21
C LEU A 133 -0.08 21.89 24.88
N THR A 134 -0.77 22.89 24.35
CA THR A 134 -2.07 23.33 24.88
C THR A 134 -3.13 23.33 23.79
N LEU A 135 -4.29 22.73 24.07
CA LEU A 135 -5.49 22.90 23.25
C LEU A 135 -6.08 24.28 23.55
N MET A 136 -5.76 25.26 22.69
CA MET A 136 -6.12 26.66 22.89
C MET A 136 -7.61 26.93 22.64
N HIS A 137 -8.15 26.36 21.56
CA HIS A 137 -9.51 26.65 21.13
C HIS A 137 -10.11 25.47 20.36
N LEU A 138 -11.42 25.32 20.45
CA LEU A 138 -12.21 24.35 19.71
C LEU A 138 -13.34 25.11 19.00
N ARG A 139 -13.25 25.23 17.67
CA ARG A 139 -14.23 25.92 16.84
C ARG A 139 -15.22 24.92 16.27
N ASN A 140 -16.51 25.23 16.38
CA ASN A 140 -17.55 24.54 15.62
C ASN A 140 -17.48 25.00 14.17
N VAL A 141 -17.23 24.07 13.23
CA VAL A 141 -17.18 24.43 11.81
C VAL A 141 -18.62 24.66 11.31
N PRO A 142 -18.93 25.83 10.71
CA PRO A 142 -20.25 26.06 10.14
C PRO A 142 -20.47 25.09 8.98
N THR A 143 -21.64 24.45 8.97
CA THR A 143 -22.06 23.48 7.95
C THR A 143 -23.50 23.74 7.54
N CYS A 144 -23.86 23.33 6.32
CA CYS A 144 -25.23 23.41 5.80
C CYS A 144 -25.79 21.99 5.55
N PRO A 145 -26.24 21.27 6.60
CA PRO A 145 -26.72 19.89 6.47
C PRO A 145 -27.98 19.74 5.61
N GLU A 146 -28.70 20.83 5.32
CA GLU A 146 -29.97 20.84 4.60
C GLU A 146 -29.84 20.38 3.13
N ILE A 147 -28.62 20.48 2.57
CA ILE A 147 -28.34 20.07 1.19
C ILE A 147 -27.98 18.59 1.07
N LEU A 148 -27.78 17.89 2.18
CA LEU A 148 -27.35 16.50 2.21
C LEU A 148 -28.49 15.54 1.83
N GLY A 149 -28.13 14.42 1.21
CA GLY A 149 -29.02 13.27 1.09
C GLY A 149 -29.22 12.55 2.43
N GLU A 150 -30.23 11.69 2.53
CA GLU A 150 -30.59 11.02 3.80
C GLU A 150 -29.45 10.14 4.34
N ALA A 151 -28.76 9.44 3.44
CA ALA A 151 -27.62 8.61 3.79
C ALA A 151 -26.41 9.44 4.27
N ALA A 152 -26.17 10.59 3.64
CA ALA A 152 -25.09 11.50 4.03
C ALA A 152 -25.37 12.14 5.40
N LEU A 153 -26.61 12.59 5.60
CA LEU A 153 -27.06 13.26 6.82
C LEU A 153 -27.06 12.31 8.04
N SER A 154 -27.47 11.05 7.86
CA SER A 154 -27.47 10.06 8.95
C SER A 154 -26.06 9.67 9.41
N ASN A 155 -25.07 9.77 8.52
CA ASN A 155 -23.67 9.50 8.81
C ASN A 155 -22.82 10.75 9.05
N GLU A 156 -23.43 11.94 8.98
CA GLU A 156 -22.73 13.21 9.18
C GLU A 156 -22.12 13.28 10.59
N PRO A 157 -20.81 13.52 10.71
CA PRO A 157 -20.12 13.69 11.99
C PRO A 157 -20.33 15.09 12.57
N ASP A 158 -20.04 15.27 13.86
CA ASP A 158 -19.87 16.61 14.42
C ASP A 158 -18.47 17.13 14.07
N ILE A 159 -18.40 18.12 13.18
CA ILE A 159 -17.14 18.64 12.64
C ILE A 159 -16.59 19.76 13.53
N LYS A 160 -15.42 19.52 14.13
CA LYS A 160 -14.71 20.51 14.95
C LYS A 160 -13.37 20.86 14.34
N GLN A 161 -12.99 22.12 14.46
CA GLN A 161 -11.64 22.58 14.17
C GLN A 161 -10.88 22.79 15.48
N VAL A 162 -9.75 22.11 15.64
CA VAL A 162 -8.90 22.21 16.83
C VAL A 162 -7.79 23.23 16.61
N PHE A 163 -7.34 23.90 17.68
CA PHE A 163 -6.19 24.79 17.67
C PHE A 163 -5.24 24.43 18.79
N ILE A 164 -4.02 24.02 18.44
CA ILE A 164 -2.97 23.59 19.36
C ILE A 164 -1.83 24.60 19.34
N THR A 165 -1.36 25.02 20.51
CA THR A 165 -0.25 25.98 20.66
C THR A 165 0.78 25.44 21.66
N GLY A 166 1.87 26.20 21.86
CA GLY A 166 2.97 25.81 22.76
C GLY A 166 4.21 25.24 22.04
N PHE A 167 4.26 25.33 20.71
CA PHE A 167 5.43 24.89 19.95
C PHE A 167 6.64 25.77 20.24
N THR A 168 7.73 25.13 20.68
CA THR A 168 9.05 25.75 20.89
C THR A 168 9.81 25.96 19.59
N GLU A 169 9.67 25.02 18.65
CA GLU A 169 10.33 24.99 17.36
C GLU A 169 9.28 24.78 16.25
N THR A 170 9.30 25.64 15.24
CA THR A 170 8.36 25.58 14.11
C THR A 170 8.66 24.44 13.15
N GLU A 171 9.93 24.12 12.92
CA GLU A 171 10.36 23.07 11.99
C GLU A 171 9.94 21.66 12.42
N THR A 172 9.82 21.42 13.74
CA THR A 172 9.43 20.13 14.30
C THR A 172 7.94 20.06 14.67
N ALA A 173 7.19 21.14 14.50
CA ALA A 173 5.80 21.24 14.92
C ALA A 173 4.89 20.22 14.22
N ASP A 174 4.98 20.08 12.89
CA ASP A 174 4.20 19.09 12.13
C ASP A 174 4.50 17.65 12.56
N ARG A 175 5.76 17.34 12.90
CA ARG A 175 6.15 16.01 13.38
C ARG A 175 5.56 15.72 14.75
N LYS A 176 5.56 16.70 15.66
CA LYS A 176 4.88 16.57 16.96
C LYS A 176 3.38 16.36 16.79
N LEU A 177 2.75 17.13 15.90
CA LEU A 177 1.33 16.97 15.57
C LEU A 177 1.03 15.59 14.99
N TYR A 178 1.89 15.06 14.13
CA TYR A 178 1.78 13.70 13.60
C TYR A 178 1.80 12.65 14.73
N LEU A 179 2.76 12.74 15.66
CA LEU A 179 2.85 11.82 16.79
C LEU A 179 1.60 11.89 17.68
N ILE A 180 1.15 13.11 18.02
CA ILE A 180 -0.07 13.34 18.80
C ILE A 180 -1.28 12.72 18.11
N ARG A 181 -1.43 12.95 16.80
CA ARG A 181 -2.53 12.39 16.01
C ARG A 181 -2.53 10.86 16.07
N LYS A 182 -1.38 10.22 15.87
CA LYS A 182 -1.25 8.76 15.92
C LYS A 182 -1.56 8.20 17.32
N LYS A 183 -1.13 8.88 18.39
CA LYS A 183 -1.45 8.51 19.78
C LYS A 183 -2.94 8.61 20.07
N ILE A 184 -3.58 9.70 19.66
CA ILE A 184 -5.03 9.90 19.81
C ILE A 184 -5.80 8.82 19.04
N GLU A 185 -5.48 8.60 17.76
CA GLU A 185 -6.11 7.56 16.94
C GLU A 185 -6.01 6.17 17.59
N ASN A 186 -4.82 5.82 18.09
CA ASN A 186 -4.59 4.54 18.76
C ASN A 186 -5.38 4.41 20.05
N LYS A 187 -5.39 5.44 20.91
CA LYS A 187 -6.16 5.43 22.15
C LYS A 187 -7.66 5.31 21.91
N VAL A 188 -8.20 6.06 20.95
CA VAL A 188 -9.63 5.99 20.60
C VAL A 188 -9.97 4.61 20.03
N ARG A 189 -9.14 4.05 19.16
CA ARG A 189 -9.34 2.70 18.59
C ARG A 189 -9.37 1.60 19.66
N LEU A 190 -8.46 1.66 20.63
CA LEU A 190 -8.37 0.70 21.73
C LEU A 190 -9.40 0.93 22.85
N SER A 191 -10.11 2.07 22.83
CA SER A 191 -11.14 2.38 23.82
C SER A 191 -12.39 1.50 23.68
N SER A 192 -13.18 1.46 24.75
CA SER A 192 -14.50 0.81 24.79
C SER A 192 -15.64 1.74 24.38
N ILE A 193 -15.36 2.86 23.70
CA ILE A 193 -16.36 3.83 23.24
C ILE A 193 -17.17 3.20 22.10
N ALA A 194 -18.50 3.22 22.23
CA ALA A 194 -19.40 2.55 21.29
C ALA A 194 -19.33 3.16 19.88
N THR A 195 -19.28 4.49 19.80
CA THR A 195 -19.24 5.24 18.53
C THR A 195 -17.82 5.60 18.08
N LYS A 196 -16.79 4.85 18.52
CA LYS A 196 -15.38 5.15 18.19
C LYS A 196 -15.06 5.13 16.70
N ASN A 197 -15.82 4.40 15.90
CA ASN A 197 -15.64 4.32 14.44
C ASN A 197 -16.07 5.61 13.72
N ASP A 198 -16.78 6.50 14.40
CA ASP A 198 -17.22 7.80 13.87
C ASP A 198 -16.13 8.87 14.03
N PHE A 199 -15.11 8.55 14.81
CA PHE A 199 -13.99 9.44 15.07
C PHE A 199 -12.97 9.36 13.94
N TYR A 200 -12.64 10.50 13.37
CA TYR A 200 -11.60 10.58 12.35
C TYR A 200 -10.91 11.95 12.35
N ILE A 201 -9.58 11.94 12.32
CA ILE A 201 -8.79 13.16 12.19
C ILE A 201 -8.49 13.38 10.71
N VAL A 202 -9.17 14.37 10.12
CA VAL A 202 -9.10 14.71 8.71
C VAL A 202 -7.77 15.35 8.36
N SER A 203 -7.37 16.34 9.15
CA SER A 203 -6.09 17.02 9.06
C SER A 203 -5.64 17.45 10.45
N LEU A 204 -4.33 17.57 10.64
CA LEU A 204 -3.74 18.23 11.80
C LEU A 204 -2.31 18.67 11.42
N SER A 205 -2.15 19.94 11.07
CA SER A 205 -0.89 20.49 10.54
C SER A 205 -0.74 21.98 10.90
N THR A 206 0.46 22.48 10.73
CA THR A 206 0.82 23.90 10.78
C THR A 206 0.78 24.59 9.40
N LYS A 207 0.61 23.82 8.31
CA LYS A 207 0.65 24.32 6.93
C LYS A 207 -0.64 24.09 6.14
N SER A 208 -1.26 22.92 6.26
CA SER A 208 -2.42 22.53 5.45
C SER A 208 -3.66 22.23 6.27
N ILE A 209 -4.83 22.41 5.67
CA ILE A 209 -6.14 22.06 6.20
C ILE A 209 -6.97 21.42 5.09
N ILE A 210 -7.82 20.46 5.45
CA ILE A 210 -8.64 19.72 4.50
C ILE A 210 -10.11 19.83 4.90
N TYR A 211 -10.94 20.20 3.93
CA TYR A 211 -12.39 20.20 4.01
C TYR A 211 -12.91 19.09 3.09
N LYS A 212 -13.53 18.06 3.65
CA LYS A 212 -14.04 16.93 2.89
C LYS A 212 -15.28 16.34 3.54
N GLY A 213 -16.02 15.55 2.79
CA GLY A 213 -17.17 14.82 3.32
C GLY A 213 -17.83 13.94 2.27
N MET A 214 -18.89 13.27 2.70
CA MET A 214 -19.78 12.48 1.85
C MET A 214 -20.69 13.42 1.04
N LEU A 215 -20.08 14.09 0.06
CA LEU A 215 -20.64 15.19 -0.71
C LEU A 215 -20.44 14.90 -2.20
N SER A 216 -21.40 15.32 -3.03
CA SER A 216 -21.15 15.49 -4.46
C SER A 216 -20.18 16.65 -4.68
N SER A 217 -19.55 16.69 -5.86
CA SER A 217 -18.65 17.78 -6.25
C SER A 217 -19.31 19.16 -6.20
N LEU A 218 -20.61 19.26 -6.47
CA LEU A 218 -21.36 20.54 -6.43
C LEU A 218 -21.72 20.99 -5.01
N GLN A 219 -21.77 20.07 -4.05
CA GLN A 219 -22.20 20.38 -2.69
C GLN A 219 -21.07 20.95 -1.83
N LEU A 220 -19.80 20.63 -2.11
CA LEU A 220 -18.67 21.01 -1.25
C LEU A 220 -18.65 22.51 -0.93
N ARG A 221 -18.80 23.35 -1.96
CA ARG A 221 -18.85 24.81 -1.86
C ARG A 221 -19.91 25.31 -0.89
N ASN A 222 -21.11 24.73 -0.98
CA ASN A 222 -22.27 25.20 -0.23
C ASN A 222 -22.40 24.54 1.15
N TYR A 223 -21.85 23.33 1.32
CA TYR A 223 -21.85 22.62 2.59
C TYR A 223 -20.95 23.28 3.62
N PHE A 224 -19.80 23.83 3.20
CA PHE A 224 -18.86 24.54 4.06
C PHE A 224 -18.84 26.05 3.72
N PRO A 225 -19.64 26.88 4.40
CA PRO A 225 -19.68 28.33 4.18
C PRO A 225 -18.32 29.03 4.26
N ASP A 226 -17.39 28.48 5.06
CA ASP A 226 -16.00 28.95 5.15
C ASP A 226 -15.34 29.10 3.77
N LEU A 227 -15.60 28.16 2.85
CA LEU A 227 -14.97 28.12 1.52
C LEU A 227 -15.47 29.23 0.57
N THR A 228 -16.57 29.89 0.89
CA THR A 228 -17.14 31.01 0.12
C THR A 228 -16.77 32.38 0.68
N ASN A 229 -15.99 32.41 1.77
CA ASN A 229 -15.58 33.66 2.39
C ASN A 229 -14.36 34.24 1.67
N ASN A 230 -14.46 35.48 1.20
CA ASN A 230 -13.38 36.17 0.47
C ASN A 230 -12.03 36.25 1.23
N TYR A 231 -12.04 36.15 2.56
CA TYR A 231 -10.81 36.14 3.37
C TYR A 231 -10.18 34.74 3.49
N PHE A 232 -10.90 33.71 3.06
CA PHE A 232 -10.40 32.34 2.99
C PHE A 232 -9.50 32.21 1.76
N THR A 233 -8.21 32.49 1.94
CA THR A 233 -7.22 32.54 0.87
C THR A 233 -6.23 31.37 0.93
N SER A 234 -5.74 30.95 -0.24
CA SER A 234 -4.73 29.91 -0.34
C SER A 234 -3.84 30.13 -1.56
N GLY A 235 -2.57 29.72 -1.49
CA GLY A 235 -1.65 29.71 -2.64
C GLY A 235 -1.67 28.38 -3.39
N LEU A 236 -2.25 27.35 -2.79
CA LEU A 236 -2.41 26.01 -3.37
C LEU A 236 -3.77 25.46 -2.97
N ALA A 237 -4.41 24.75 -3.89
CA ALA A 237 -5.65 24.04 -3.66
C ALA A 237 -5.67 22.72 -4.42
N LEU A 238 -5.92 21.62 -3.72
CA LEU A 238 -5.98 20.28 -4.30
C LEU A 238 -7.37 19.70 -4.03
N VAL A 239 -8.08 19.33 -5.09
CA VAL A 239 -9.46 18.87 -5.07
C VAL A 239 -9.57 17.44 -5.56
N HIS A 240 -10.56 16.73 -5.02
CA HIS A 240 -10.86 15.37 -5.43
C HIS A 240 -12.36 15.07 -5.34
N SER A 241 -12.88 14.36 -6.34
CA SER A 241 -14.21 13.76 -6.35
C SER A 241 -14.09 12.24 -6.50
N ARG A 242 -14.73 11.50 -5.59
CA ARG A 242 -14.70 10.04 -5.50
C ARG A 242 -15.85 9.41 -6.27
N PHE A 243 -15.60 8.31 -6.95
CA PHE A 243 -16.59 7.32 -7.39
C PHE A 243 -16.19 6.00 -6.72
N SER A 244 -17.08 5.44 -5.93
CA SER A 244 -16.87 4.17 -5.23
C SER A 244 -17.78 3.10 -5.79
N THR A 245 -17.32 1.84 -5.79
CA THR A 245 -18.19 0.70 -6.10
C THR A 245 -19.12 0.32 -4.94
N ASN A 246 -19.09 1.07 -3.82
CA ASN A 246 -19.90 0.81 -2.63
C ASN A 246 -21.18 1.68 -2.59
N THR A 247 -22.28 1.11 -2.10
CA THR A 247 -23.53 1.81 -1.77
C THR A 247 -23.56 2.41 -0.36
N PHE A 248 -22.54 2.17 0.46
CA PHE A 248 -22.37 2.65 1.84
C PHE A 248 -21.17 3.61 2.00
N PRO A 249 -21.24 4.79 1.40
CA PRO A 249 -20.21 5.82 1.53
C PRO A 249 -19.99 6.26 3.00
N THR A 250 -18.74 6.58 3.33
CA THR A 250 -18.34 7.05 4.66
C THR A 250 -17.56 8.36 4.56
N TRP A 251 -17.82 9.27 5.51
CA TRP A 251 -17.22 10.62 5.51
C TRP A 251 -15.69 10.60 5.58
N GLY A 252 -15.10 9.67 6.33
CA GLY A 252 -13.65 9.56 6.51
C GLY A 252 -12.89 9.13 5.24
N LEU A 253 -13.55 8.37 4.35
CA LEU A 253 -12.95 7.85 3.11
C LEU A 253 -13.00 8.84 1.94
N ALA A 254 -13.74 9.94 2.07
CA ALA A 254 -13.63 11.04 1.11
C ALA A 254 -12.17 11.52 1.03
N GLN A 255 -11.77 11.99 -0.15
CA GLN A 255 -10.43 12.53 -0.41
C GLN A 255 -10.53 14.04 -0.64
N PRO A 256 -9.43 14.81 -0.48
CA PRO A 256 -8.04 14.39 -0.26
C PRO A 256 -7.77 13.72 1.10
N PHE A 257 -6.70 12.94 1.16
CA PHE A 257 -6.04 12.54 2.41
C PHE A 257 -5.00 13.59 2.82
N ARG A 258 -4.12 13.28 3.78
CA ARG A 258 -3.32 14.29 4.49
C ARG A 258 -2.24 14.92 3.62
N LEU A 259 -1.66 14.13 2.73
CA LEU A 259 -0.67 14.55 1.75
C LEU A 259 -1.12 14.26 0.32
N LEU A 260 -2.05 13.32 0.13
CA LEU A 260 -2.32 12.71 -1.18
C LEU A 260 -3.79 12.83 -1.61
N ALA A 261 -4.02 13.07 -2.90
CA ALA A 261 -5.21 12.63 -3.62
C ALA A 261 -4.82 11.66 -4.73
N HIS A 262 -5.55 10.56 -4.78
CA HIS A 262 -5.29 9.43 -5.65
C HIS A 262 -6.47 9.18 -6.57
N ASN A 263 -6.21 9.26 -7.87
CA ASN A 263 -7.09 8.77 -8.90
C ASN A 263 -6.62 7.42 -9.40
N GLY A 264 -7.33 6.35 -9.05
CA GLY A 264 -7.03 5.01 -9.50
C GLY A 264 -7.09 3.99 -8.38
N GLU A 265 -6.38 2.88 -8.53
CA GLU A 265 -6.47 1.72 -7.66
C GLU A 265 -5.09 1.09 -7.46
N ILE A 266 -4.74 0.79 -6.20
CA ILE A 266 -3.51 0.05 -5.89
C ILE A 266 -3.81 -1.45 -5.88
N ASN A 267 -3.46 -2.15 -6.95
CA ASN A 267 -3.76 -3.58 -7.12
C ASN A 267 -2.85 -4.50 -6.25
N THR A 268 -1.72 -3.99 -5.76
CA THR A 268 -0.82 -4.73 -4.85
C THR A 268 -1.14 -4.53 -3.37
N ILE A 269 -2.25 -3.87 -3.02
CA ILE A 269 -2.52 -3.36 -1.67
C ILE A 269 -2.45 -4.41 -0.54
N ARG A 270 -2.90 -5.65 -0.78
CA ARG A 270 -2.84 -6.72 0.23
C ARG A 270 -1.40 -7.07 0.60
N GLY A 271 -0.54 -7.18 -0.41
CA GLY A 271 0.90 -7.41 -0.23
C GLY A 271 1.55 -6.23 0.48
N ASN A 272 1.28 -5.01 0.01
CA ASN A 272 1.86 -3.79 0.57
C ASN A 272 1.53 -3.62 2.07
N ARG A 273 0.27 -3.89 2.45
CA ARG A 273 -0.16 -3.85 3.86
C ARG A 273 0.57 -4.89 4.70
N GLY A 274 0.65 -6.14 4.23
CA GLY A 274 1.32 -7.22 4.95
C GLY A 274 2.82 -6.98 5.11
N TRP A 275 3.48 -6.46 4.07
CA TRP A 275 4.90 -6.12 4.14
C TRP A 275 5.18 -4.90 5.01
N MET A 276 4.32 -3.88 4.98
CA MET A 276 4.44 -2.74 5.88
C MET A 276 4.28 -3.17 7.35
N GLU A 277 3.31 -4.04 7.66
CA GLU A 277 3.13 -4.65 8.99
C GLU A 277 4.40 -5.41 9.41
N ALA A 278 4.93 -6.26 8.53
CA ALA A 278 6.16 -7.02 8.80
C ALA A 278 7.37 -6.10 9.07
N ARG A 279 7.47 -4.98 8.33
CA ARG A 279 8.57 -4.00 8.47
C ARG A 279 8.49 -3.20 9.74
N GLU A 280 7.33 -3.07 10.38
CA GLU A 280 7.20 -2.26 11.59
C GLU A 280 8.25 -2.66 12.63
N SER A 281 8.60 -3.95 12.73
CA SER A 281 9.59 -4.47 13.68
C SER A 281 11.03 -3.97 13.44
N VAL A 282 11.40 -3.63 12.21
CA VAL A 282 12.77 -3.24 11.83
C VAL A 282 12.92 -1.73 11.61
N LEU A 283 11.81 -0.98 11.64
CA LEU A 283 11.80 0.47 11.50
C LEU A 283 12.41 1.13 12.74
N SER A 284 13.31 2.08 12.49
CA SER A 284 13.83 3.03 13.46
C SER A 284 13.95 4.39 12.78
N SER A 285 13.70 5.48 13.50
CA SER A 285 13.85 6.84 13.00
C SER A 285 14.44 7.69 14.11
N PRO A 286 15.65 8.28 13.91
CA PRO A 286 16.21 9.23 14.86
C PRO A 286 15.30 10.44 15.10
N VAL A 287 14.47 10.78 14.11
CA VAL A 287 13.62 11.97 14.09
C VAL A 287 12.32 11.76 14.85
N LEU A 288 11.68 10.60 14.71
CA LEU A 288 10.42 10.29 15.40
C LEU A 288 10.62 9.60 16.76
N GLY A 289 11.84 9.14 17.07
CA GLY A 289 12.12 8.42 18.29
C GLY A 289 11.50 7.02 18.29
N ASN A 290 10.65 6.74 19.29
CA ASN A 290 10.09 5.40 19.49
C ASN A 290 8.92 5.10 18.53
N ILE A 291 9.23 4.47 17.39
CA ILE A 291 8.23 4.10 16.36
C ILE A 291 7.12 3.19 16.91
N LYS A 292 7.34 2.45 18.00
CA LYS A 292 6.29 1.60 18.60
C LYS A 292 5.03 2.38 18.98
N GLU A 293 5.16 3.67 19.32
CA GLU A 293 4.03 4.55 19.67
C GLU A 293 3.18 4.93 18.45
N VAL A 294 3.75 4.84 17.24
CA VAL A 294 3.11 5.19 15.97
C VAL A 294 2.39 3.98 15.36
N ARG A 295 2.69 2.76 15.80
CA ARG A 295 2.11 1.52 15.26
C ARG A 295 0.62 1.38 15.59
N PRO A 296 -0.20 0.82 14.69
CA PRO A 296 0.14 0.46 13.32
C PRO A 296 0.25 1.72 12.45
N ILE A 297 1.21 1.72 11.53
CA ILE A 297 1.44 2.84 10.60
C ILE A 297 0.22 3.00 9.70
N ILE A 298 -0.19 1.90 9.04
CA ILE A 298 -1.40 1.82 8.25
C ILE A 298 -2.59 1.64 9.18
N GLN A 299 -3.56 2.54 9.08
CA GLN A 299 -4.81 2.40 9.82
C GLN A 299 -5.63 1.21 9.27
N PRO A 300 -6.17 0.34 10.14
CA PRO A 300 -6.96 -0.80 9.71
C PRO A 300 -8.28 -0.32 9.06
N ASN A 301 -8.81 -1.12 8.14
CA ASN A 301 -10.11 -0.91 7.48
C ASN A 301 -10.23 0.41 6.68
N MET A 302 -9.11 0.95 6.22
CA MET A 302 -9.09 2.12 5.33
C MET A 302 -9.04 1.70 3.85
N SER A 303 -9.28 2.64 2.93
CA SER A 303 -9.08 2.41 1.49
C SER A 303 -7.61 2.18 1.14
N ASP A 304 -7.36 1.72 -0.08
CA ASP A 304 -6.03 1.57 -0.67
C ASP A 304 -5.25 2.89 -0.67
N SER A 305 -5.93 3.96 -1.09
CA SER A 305 -5.45 5.33 -1.22
C SER A 305 -5.08 5.93 0.13
N ALA A 306 -5.90 5.66 1.16
CA ALA A 306 -5.61 6.04 2.53
C ALA A 306 -4.39 5.30 3.10
N SER A 307 -4.22 4.03 2.72
CA SER A 307 -3.07 3.23 3.14
C SER A 307 -1.78 3.80 2.54
N LEU A 308 -1.82 4.17 1.26
CA LEU A 308 -0.70 4.84 0.58
C LEU A 308 -0.36 6.19 1.24
N ASP A 309 -1.36 7.01 1.54
CA ASP A 309 -1.18 8.28 2.26
C ASP A 309 -0.55 8.07 3.66
N ASN A 310 -0.97 7.05 4.41
CA ASN A 310 -0.41 6.76 5.74
C ASN A 310 1.08 6.41 5.68
N VAL A 311 1.49 5.61 4.68
CA VAL A 311 2.90 5.25 4.49
C VAL A 311 3.69 6.44 3.97
N LEU A 312 3.15 7.20 3.02
CA LEU A 312 3.78 8.42 2.52
C LEU A 312 4.04 9.42 3.65
N GLU A 313 3.02 9.69 4.46
CA GLU A 313 3.12 10.59 5.61
C GLU A 313 4.14 10.09 6.63
N PHE A 314 4.14 8.78 6.92
CA PHE A 314 5.14 8.19 7.79
C PHE A 314 6.58 8.37 7.26
N LEU A 315 6.82 8.16 5.96
CA LEU A 315 8.14 8.32 5.35
C LEU A 315 8.61 9.78 5.43
N VAL A 316 7.72 10.73 5.14
CA VAL A 316 8.03 12.17 5.20
C VAL A 316 8.29 12.61 6.64
N MET A 317 7.42 12.23 7.58
CA MET A 317 7.60 12.56 9.00
C MET A 317 8.84 11.89 9.61
N SER A 318 9.27 10.75 9.05
CA SER A 318 10.52 10.08 9.41
C SER A 318 11.78 10.78 8.91
N GLY A 319 11.66 11.79 8.04
CA GLY A 319 12.77 12.62 7.56
C GLY A 319 13.10 12.49 6.07
N LEU A 320 12.37 11.67 5.30
CA LEU A 320 12.53 11.63 3.84
C LEU A 320 11.89 12.87 3.19
N SER A 321 12.47 13.34 2.09
CA SER A 321 11.79 14.37 1.29
C SER A 321 10.56 13.76 0.61
N LEU A 322 9.54 14.58 0.38
CA LEU A 322 8.34 14.18 -0.36
C LEU A 322 8.67 13.50 -1.72
N PRO A 323 9.54 14.07 -2.59
CA PRO A 323 9.92 13.38 -3.82
C PRO A 323 10.65 12.06 -3.62
N HIS A 324 11.49 11.93 -2.59
CA HIS A 324 12.14 10.66 -2.26
C HIS A 324 11.09 9.61 -1.89
N ALA A 325 10.19 9.95 -0.97
CA ALA A 325 9.14 9.02 -0.52
C ALA A 325 8.24 8.58 -1.69
N MET A 326 7.86 9.50 -2.59
CA MET A 326 7.09 9.16 -3.79
C MET A 326 7.87 8.24 -4.74
N ALA A 327 9.15 8.55 -5.02
CA ALA A 327 9.98 7.73 -5.90
C ALA A 327 10.29 6.34 -5.30
N MET A 328 10.26 6.20 -3.97
CA MET A 328 10.41 4.92 -3.27
C MET A 328 9.13 4.09 -3.30
N LEU A 329 7.96 4.70 -3.12
CA LEU A 329 6.67 4.00 -3.10
C LEU A 329 6.18 3.63 -4.51
N VAL A 330 6.35 4.53 -5.47
CA VAL A 330 5.88 4.34 -6.86
C VAL A 330 7.06 4.61 -7.81
N PRO A 331 8.02 3.68 -7.89
CA PRO A 331 9.21 3.84 -8.72
C PRO A 331 8.88 3.71 -10.21
N GLU A 332 9.64 4.45 -11.04
CA GLU A 332 9.67 4.24 -12.49
C GLU A 332 10.21 2.83 -12.81
N SER A 333 9.80 2.24 -13.93
CA SER A 333 10.43 0.99 -14.39
C SER A 333 11.94 1.22 -14.58
N PHE A 334 12.78 0.41 -13.96
CA PHE A 334 14.24 0.51 -14.06
C PHE A 334 14.88 -0.70 -14.74
N ASN A 335 14.07 -1.44 -15.51
CA ASN A 335 14.56 -2.52 -16.36
C ASN A 335 15.59 -2.02 -17.39
N GLU A 336 16.47 -2.91 -17.85
CA GLU A 336 17.59 -2.56 -18.75
C GLU A 336 17.17 -1.87 -20.05
N LYS A 337 15.94 -2.14 -20.50
CA LYS A 337 15.38 -1.58 -21.73
C LYS A 337 14.85 -0.14 -21.56
N ASN A 338 14.65 0.36 -20.34
CA ASN A 338 14.22 1.75 -20.11
C ASN A 338 15.43 2.70 -20.14
N PRO A 339 15.46 3.74 -21.01
CA PRO A 339 16.61 4.66 -21.14
C PRO A 339 16.72 5.66 -19.98
N ILE A 340 16.95 5.16 -18.76
CA ILE A 340 17.30 5.96 -17.58
C ILE A 340 18.79 5.83 -17.25
N SER A 341 19.35 6.80 -16.50
CA SER A 341 20.76 6.76 -16.12
C SER A 341 21.08 5.60 -15.18
N GLU A 342 22.32 5.10 -15.25
CA GLU A 342 22.79 4.02 -14.39
C GLU A 342 22.73 4.38 -12.89
N ASP A 343 22.97 5.65 -12.55
CA ASP A 343 22.87 6.11 -11.16
C ASP A 343 21.42 6.10 -10.67
N LEU A 344 20.46 6.40 -11.55
CA LEU A 344 19.04 6.31 -11.23
C LEU A 344 18.56 4.85 -11.15
N LYS A 345 19.05 3.96 -12.02
CA LYS A 345 18.83 2.51 -11.87
C LYS A 345 19.33 2.03 -10.52
N ALA A 346 20.53 2.43 -10.11
CA ALA A 346 21.11 2.08 -8.81
C ALA A 346 20.29 2.62 -7.64
N PHE A 347 19.75 3.85 -7.74
CA PHE A 347 18.82 4.38 -6.75
C PHE A 347 17.57 3.51 -6.61
N TYR A 348 16.92 3.15 -7.72
CA TYR A 348 15.70 2.33 -7.68
C TYR A 348 15.99 0.91 -7.22
N GLU A 349 17.08 0.29 -7.67
CA GLU A 349 17.50 -1.03 -7.23
C GLU A 349 17.70 -1.05 -5.71
N TYR A 350 18.44 -0.08 -5.16
CA TYR A 350 18.65 0.05 -3.72
C TYR A 350 17.33 0.12 -2.95
N HIS A 351 16.38 0.93 -3.43
CA HIS A 351 15.09 1.09 -2.74
C HIS A 351 14.18 -0.12 -2.93
N SER A 352 14.30 -0.87 -4.03
CA SER A 352 13.50 -2.09 -4.27
C SER A 352 13.82 -3.21 -3.26
N ILE A 353 15.03 -3.22 -2.69
CA ILE A 353 15.40 -4.12 -1.59
C ILE A 353 14.62 -3.77 -0.30
N LEU A 354 14.27 -2.50 -0.12
CA LEU A 354 13.68 -1.98 1.11
C LEU A 354 12.15 -1.90 1.05
N MET A 355 11.59 -1.59 -0.11
CA MET A 355 10.17 -1.33 -0.31
C MET A 355 9.72 -1.86 -1.68
N GLU A 356 8.68 -2.68 -1.67
CA GLU A 356 7.98 -3.08 -2.88
C GLU A 356 7.17 -1.91 -3.48
N PRO A 357 7.02 -1.88 -4.81
CA PRO A 357 6.16 -0.89 -5.46
C PRO A 357 4.70 -0.99 -5.02
N TRP A 358 4.11 0.17 -4.73
CA TRP A 358 2.68 0.35 -4.60
C TRP A 358 2.09 0.54 -5.99
N ASP A 359 1.79 -0.57 -6.64
CA ASP A 359 1.47 -0.63 -8.07
C ASP A 359 -0.03 -0.65 -8.34
N GLY A 360 -0.37 -0.35 -9.59
CA GLY A 360 -1.74 -0.19 -10.08
C GLY A 360 -1.94 1.16 -10.76
N PRO A 361 -3.06 1.36 -11.47
CA PRO A 361 -3.34 2.64 -12.12
C PRO A 361 -3.38 3.76 -11.10
N ALA A 362 -2.53 4.78 -11.24
CA ALA A 362 -2.49 5.87 -10.28
C ALA A 362 -2.12 7.20 -10.94
N ALA A 363 -3.00 8.19 -10.82
CA ALA A 363 -2.65 9.59 -10.93
C ALA A 363 -2.67 10.21 -9.54
N LEU A 364 -1.49 10.54 -9.03
CA LEU A 364 -1.25 10.99 -7.67
C LEU A 364 -0.96 12.49 -7.70
N LEU A 365 -1.82 13.28 -7.07
CA LEU A 365 -1.52 14.68 -6.74
C LEU A 365 -1.24 14.76 -5.24
N PHE A 366 -0.19 15.48 -4.87
CA PHE A 366 0.25 15.52 -3.48
C PHE A 366 0.76 16.90 -3.06
N SER A 367 0.62 17.20 -1.78
CA SER A 367 1.14 18.42 -1.18
C SER A 367 1.37 18.29 0.32
N ASP A 368 2.42 18.95 0.83
CA ASP A 368 2.66 19.14 2.27
C ASP A 368 2.33 20.57 2.73
N GLY A 369 1.66 21.36 1.88
CA GLY A 369 1.37 22.77 2.12
C GLY A 369 2.45 23.74 1.62
N ARG A 370 3.66 23.28 1.29
CA ARG A 370 4.73 24.05 0.62
C ARG A 370 4.95 23.53 -0.80
N TYR A 371 5.20 22.23 -0.91
CA TYR A 371 5.37 21.56 -2.16
C TYR A 371 4.00 21.18 -2.72
N ALA A 372 3.85 21.31 -4.03
CA ALA A 372 2.69 20.84 -4.77
C ALA A 372 3.20 20.02 -5.96
N GLY A 373 2.73 18.79 -6.12
CA GLY A 373 3.25 17.91 -7.15
C GLY A 373 2.25 16.91 -7.70
N GLY A 374 2.64 16.33 -8.84
CA GLY A 374 1.89 15.29 -9.52
C GLY A 374 2.83 14.20 -10.02
N MET A 375 2.37 12.96 -9.95
CA MET A 375 3.08 11.79 -10.47
C MET A 375 2.09 10.75 -11.00
N LEU A 376 2.52 10.00 -12.00
CA LEU A 376 1.78 8.85 -12.51
C LEU A 376 2.44 7.54 -12.08
N ASP A 377 1.66 6.47 -12.06
CA ASP A 377 2.17 5.10 -11.99
C ASP A 377 3.17 4.80 -13.12
N ARG A 378 3.92 3.70 -12.96
CA ARG A 378 4.96 3.28 -13.89
C ARG A 378 4.49 3.08 -15.33
N ASN A 379 3.21 2.78 -15.53
CA ASN A 379 2.60 2.52 -16.84
C ASN A 379 1.82 3.74 -17.37
N GLY A 380 1.54 4.72 -16.50
CA GLY A 380 0.75 5.91 -16.82
C GLY A 380 -0.68 5.56 -17.23
N LEU A 381 -1.32 4.68 -16.46
CA LEU A 381 -2.66 4.14 -16.76
C LEU A 381 -3.77 5.15 -16.50
N ARG A 382 -3.47 6.28 -15.84
CA ARG A 382 -4.41 7.37 -15.57
C ARG A 382 -3.94 8.68 -16.22
N PRO A 383 -4.86 9.49 -16.78
CA PRO A 383 -4.50 10.75 -17.39
C PRO A 383 -4.21 11.81 -16.32
N ALA A 384 -3.17 12.61 -16.55
CA ALA A 384 -2.96 13.87 -15.85
C ALA A 384 -2.33 14.90 -16.80
N ARG A 385 -2.97 16.06 -16.89
CA ARG A 385 -2.62 17.16 -17.79
C ARG A 385 -2.32 18.39 -16.96
N TYR A 386 -1.39 19.21 -17.43
CA TYR A 386 -1.09 20.48 -16.77
C TYR A 386 -1.08 21.65 -17.75
N LEU A 387 -1.41 22.82 -17.23
CA LEU A 387 -1.41 24.09 -17.93
C LEU A 387 -0.79 25.15 -17.02
N ILE A 388 0.15 25.92 -17.58
CA ILE A 388 0.80 27.04 -16.89
C ILE A 388 0.38 28.32 -17.60
N THR A 389 -0.08 29.29 -16.83
CA THR A 389 -0.47 30.62 -17.33
C THR A 389 0.71 31.59 -17.29
N LYS A 390 0.58 32.73 -17.98
CA LYS A 390 1.55 33.83 -17.94
C LYS A 390 1.60 34.57 -16.59
N LYS A 391 0.58 34.36 -15.74
CA LYS A 391 0.53 34.86 -14.35
C LYS A 391 1.09 33.84 -13.36
N ASP A 392 1.87 32.87 -13.85
CA ASP A 392 2.51 31.83 -13.03
C ASP A 392 1.54 31.02 -12.14
N MET A 393 0.26 30.93 -12.55
CA MET A 393 -0.68 29.93 -12.04
C MET A 393 -0.52 28.64 -12.85
N MET A 394 -0.43 27.52 -12.14
CA MET A 394 -0.40 26.19 -12.72
C MET A 394 -1.64 25.39 -12.29
N VAL A 395 -2.27 24.75 -13.26
CA VAL A 395 -3.41 23.84 -13.06
C VAL A 395 -3.01 22.46 -13.52
N VAL A 396 -3.16 21.46 -12.66
CA VAL A 396 -2.99 20.04 -12.96
C VAL A 396 -4.33 19.36 -12.76
N ALA A 397 -4.81 18.60 -13.73
CA ALA A 397 -6.07 17.88 -13.61
C ALA A 397 -6.09 16.58 -14.41
N SER A 398 -7.00 15.69 -14.04
CA SER A 398 -7.26 14.44 -14.77
C SER A 398 -7.78 14.67 -16.20
N GLU A 399 -8.32 15.85 -16.49
CA GLU A 399 -8.85 16.21 -17.81
C GLU A 399 -8.39 17.61 -18.27
N VAL A 400 -8.47 17.84 -19.58
CA VAL A 400 -8.36 19.19 -20.16
C VAL A 400 -9.74 19.83 -20.20
N GLY A 401 -9.80 21.17 -20.09
CA GLY A 401 -11.07 21.90 -20.15
C GLY A 401 -11.82 21.96 -18.81
N VAL A 402 -11.16 21.61 -17.70
CA VAL A 402 -11.72 21.79 -16.35
C VAL A 402 -11.88 23.26 -15.96
N MET A 403 -11.28 24.17 -16.72
CA MET A 403 -11.36 25.61 -16.52
C MET A 403 -11.05 26.32 -17.84
N ASP A 404 -11.76 27.42 -18.10
CA ASP A 404 -11.58 28.23 -19.30
C ASP A 404 -10.43 29.22 -19.09
N PHE A 405 -9.47 29.20 -20.02
CA PHE A 405 -8.36 30.14 -20.06
C PHE A 405 -8.34 30.81 -21.42
N GLU A 406 -8.19 32.13 -21.43
CA GLU A 406 -7.94 32.87 -22.67
C GLU A 406 -6.67 32.34 -23.34
N PRO A 407 -6.68 31.97 -24.64
CA PRO A 407 -5.51 31.39 -25.29
C PRO A 407 -4.25 32.26 -25.19
N GLY A 408 -4.42 33.59 -25.12
CA GLY A 408 -3.33 34.54 -24.94
C GLY A 408 -2.66 34.50 -23.56
N ASP A 409 -3.33 33.96 -22.54
CA ASP A 409 -2.81 33.87 -21.17
C ASP A 409 -2.05 32.57 -20.89
N ILE A 410 -2.05 31.64 -21.84
CA ILE A 410 -1.42 30.32 -21.67
C ILE A 410 0.07 30.42 -22.03
N LYS A 411 0.94 30.02 -21.09
CA LYS A 411 2.39 29.95 -21.26
C LYS A 411 2.82 28.57 -21.74
N GLU A 412 2.30 27.51 -21.13
CA GLU A 412 2.66 26.12 -21.44
C GLU A 412 1.46 25.19 -21.25
N LYS A 413 1.39 24.13 -22.07
CA LYS A 413 0.49 22.97 -21.87
C LYS A 413 1.32 21.70 -21.95
N GLY A 414 1.10 20.78 -21.02
CA GLY A 414 1.78 19.50 -20.99
C GLY A 414 0.94 18.37 -20.39
N ARG A 415 1.60 17.23 -20.19
CA ARG A 415 1.03 16.04 -19.55
C ARG A 415 2.07 15.41 -18.65
N LEU A 416 1.61 14.81 -17.56
CA LEU A 416 2.47 13.89 -16.80
C LEU A 416 2.70 12.63 -17.64
N GLN A 417 3.90 12.07 -17.50
CA GLN A 417 4.35 10.89 -18.22
C GLN A 417 4.51 9.72 -17.24
N PRO A 418 4.44 8.46 -17.72
CA PRO A 418 4.58 7.27 -16.86
C PRO A 418 5.81 7.33 -15.97
N GLY A 419 5.63 7.15 -14.66
CA GLY A 419 6.69 7.19 -13.65
C GLY A 419 7.41 8.54 -13.48
N LYS A 420 6.97 9.62 -14.15
CA LYS A 420 7.60 10.94 -14.07
C LYS A 420 6.97 11.81 -12.99
N ILE A 421 7.79 12.53 -12.24
CA ILE A 421 7.36 13.46 -11.19
C ILE A 421 7.47 14.92 -11.66
N LEU A 422 6.48 15.72 -11.28
CA LEU A 422 6.48 17.17 -11.43
C LEU A 422 6.23 17.79 -10.07
N LEU A 423 7.10 18.70 -9.63
CA LEU A 423 7.06 19.29 -8.30
C LEU A 423 7.23 20.81 -8.37
N ILE A 424 6.49 21.53 -7.55
CA ILE A 424 6.53 22.99 -7.44
C ILE A 424 6.86 23.33 -6.00
N ASP A 425 7.86 24.17 -5.79
CA ASP A 425 8.21 24.71 -4.48
C ASP A 425 7.68 26.14 -4.36
N THR A 426 6.56 26.31 -3.67
CA THR A 426 5.89 27.61 -3.53
C THR A 426 6.67 28.62 -2.69
N GLU A 427 7.64 28.18 -1.89
CA GLU A 427 8.52 29.09 -1.14
C GLU A 427 9.66 29.64 -2.01
N LYS A 428 10.13 28.86 -2.99
CA LYS A 428 11.19 29.29 -3.91
C LYS A 428 10.70 29.89 -5.22
N GLY A 429 9.44 29.63 -5.60
CA GLY A 429 8.94 30.05 -6.91
C GLY A 429 9.45 29.18 -8.06
N GLU A 430 9.85 27.93 -7.80
CA GLU A 430 10.54 27.06 -8.76
C GLU A 430 9.72 25.81 -9.11
N ILE A 431 9.79 25.43 -10.39
CA ILE A 431 9.25 24.17 -10.91
C ILE A 431 10.41 23.20 -11.09
N TYR A 432 10.37 22.08 -10.39
CA TYR A 432 11.28 20.97 -10.56
C TYR A 432 10.66 19.91 -11.48
N TYR A 433 11.33 19.68 -12.61
CA TYR A 433 10.99 18.62 -13.55
C TYR A 433 11.70 17.31 -13.19
N ASP A 434 11.15 16.19 -13.68
CA ASP A 434 11.58 14.82 -13.37
C ASP A 434 13.10 14.60 -13.39
N GLY A 435 13.76 14.99 -14.49
CA GLY A 435 15.17 14.68 -14.71
C GLY A 435 16.10 15.33 -13.70
N GLU A 436 15.85 16.58 -13.33
CA GLU A 436 16.65 17.29 -12.32
C GLU A 436 16.44 16.68 -10.93
N LEU A 437 15.18 16.46 -10.57
CA LEU A 437 14.80 15.98 -9.26
C LEU A 437 15.31 14.54 -9.02
N LYS A 438 15.15 13.65 -10.00
CA LYS A 438 15.66 12.27 -9.90
C LYS A 438 17.18 12.19 -9.95
N LYS A 439 17.84 13.11 -10.67
CA LYS A 439 19.30 13.22 -10.63
C LYS A 439 19.78 13.56 -9.22
N GLN A 440 19.16 14.53 -8.56
CA GLN A 440 19.48 14.88 -7.17
C GLN A 440 19.28 13.69 -6.22
N LEU A 441 18.19 12.91 -6.40
CA LEU A 441 17.94 11.70 -5.60
C LEU A 441 19.01 10.61 -5.85
N ALA A 442 19.37 10.38 -7.11
CA ALA A 442 20.37 9.39 -7.50
C ALA A 442 21.77 9.75 -6.98
N GLU A 443 22.11 11.04 -6.96
CA GLU A 443 23.40 11.56 -6.50
C GLU A 443 23.48 11.77 -4.98
N ALA A 444 22.35 11.64 -4.26
CA ALA A 444 22.28 11.88 -2.81
C ALA A 444 23.20 10.94 -2.01
N LYS A 445 23.43 9.73 -2.51
CA LYS A 445 24.32 8.71 -1.95
C LYS A 445 25.01 7.92 -3.06
N SER A 446 26.09 7.22 -2.71
CA SER A 446 26.84 6.37 -3.64
C SER A 446 26.17 5.00 -3.84
N TYR A 447 24.90 4.97 -4.25
CA TYR A 447 24.09 3.75 -4.40
C TYR A 447 24.77 2.72 -5.30
N ARG A 448 25.33 3.17 -6.42
CA ARG A 448 26.04 2.30 -7.38
C ARG A 448 27.22 1.56 -6.73
N THR A 449 28.04 2.29 -5.97
CA THR A 449 29.18 1.72 -5.24
C THR A 449 28.72 0.73 -4.16
N TRP A 450 27.65 1.06 -3.44
CA TRP A 450 27.11 0.18 -2.41
C TRP A 450 26.61 -1.14 -2.98
N LEU A 451 25.85 -1.06 -4.09
CA LEU A 451 25.35 -2.24 -4.79
C LEU A 451 26.49 -3.07 -5.37
N SER A 452 27.42 -2.47 -6.12
CA SER A 452 28.53 -3.21 -6.74
C SER A 452 29.44 -3.91 -5.74
N THR A 453 29.57 -3.36 -4.52
CA THR A 453 30.44 -3.90 -3.47
C THR A 453 29.77 -5.03 -2.68
N ASN A 454 28.47 -4.91 -2.41
CA ASN A 454 27.78 -5.76 -1.43
C ASN A 454 26.79 -6.76 -2.03
N ARG A 455 26.19 -6.43 -3.19
CA ARG A 455 25.24 -7.31 -3.89
C ARG A 455 25.99 -8.48 -4.53
N ILE A 456 25.37 -9.65 -4.49
CA ILE A 456 25.89 -10.85 -5.12
C ILE A 456 24.95 -11.30 -6.22
N GLU A 457 25.45 -11.43 -7.43
CA GLU A 457 24.72 -12.08 -8.52
C GLU A 457 24.86 -13.59 -8.39
N LEU A 458 23.73 -14.31 -8.24
CA LEU A 458 23.78 -15.76 -8.04
C LEU A 458 24.37 -16.48 -9.27
N ASP A 459 24.04 -16.02 -10.47
CA ASP A 459 24.44 -16.65 -11.73
C ASP A 459 25.94 -16.47 -12.06
N GLU A 460 26.60 -15.50 -11.42
CA GLU A 460 28.04 -15.30 -11.56
C GLU A 460 28.85 -16.24 -10.65
N LEU A 461 28.22 -16.84 -9.65
CA LEU A 461 28.89 -17.76 -8.72
C LEU A 461 29.04 -19.15 -9.32
N LYS A 462 30.26 -19.69 -9.24
CA LYS A 462 30.56 -21.08 -9.63
C LYS A 462 31.04 -21.85 -8.41
N SER A 463 30.30 -22.89 -8.00
CA SER A 463 30.71 -23.73 -6.85
C SER A 463 31.72 -24.82 -7.23
N GLY A 464 31.78 -25.22 -8.51
CA GLY A 464 32.54 -26.40 -8.96
C GLY A 464 32.01 -27.74 -8.42
N ARG A 465 30.96 -27.73 -7.57
CA ARG A 465 30.35 -28.93 -7.01
C ARG A 465 29.37 -29.52 -8.00
N LYS A 466 29.40 -30.85 -8.15
CA LYS A 466 28.41 -31.59 -8.93
C LYS A 466 27.23 -31.92 -8.02
N VAL A 467 26.08 -31.33 -8.31
CA VAL A 467 24.82 -31.65 -7.64
C VAL A 467 24.09 -32.67 -8.51
N SER A 468 23.71 -33.81 -7.93
CA SER A 468 22.95 -34.82 -8.67
C SER A 468 21.53 -34.33 -8.94
N HIS A 469 21.02 -34.64 -10.13
CA HIS A 469 19.62 -34.47 -10.49
C HIS A 469 18.79 -35.72 -10.18
N GLU A 470 19.44 -36.81 -9.76
CA GLU A 470 18.74 -38.06 -9.46
C GLU A 470 17.90 -37.92 -8.19
N VAL A 471 16.63 -38.33 -8.30
CA VAL A 471 15.73 -38.47 -7.16
C VAL A 471 15.64 -39.95 -6.79
N PRO A 472 16.10 -40.35 -5.60
CA PRO A 472 16.01 -41.74 -5.16
C PRO A 472 14.55 -42.24 -5.12
N ASN A 473 14.31 -43.47 -5.57
CA ASN A 473 12.96 -44.06 -5.63
C ASN A 473 11.94 -43.18 -6.37
N TYR A 474 12.32 -42.63 -7.53
CA TYR A 474 11.53 -41.68 -8.30
C TYR A 474 10.05 -42.09 -8.49
N ASP A 475 9.79 -43.34 -8.88
CA ASP A 475 8.42 -43.84 -9.07
C ASP A 475 7.57 -43.78 -7.79
N ARG A 476 8.20 -44.01 -6.63
CA ARG A 476 7.54 -43.87 -5.32
C ARG A 476 7.24 -42.40 -5.04
N MET A 477 8.21 -41.52 -5.28
CA MET A 477 8.07 -40.08 -5.06
C MET A 477 7.01 -39.46 -5.98
N LEU A 478 6.90 -39.89 -7.24
CA LEU A 478 5.83 -39.48 -8.14
C LEU A 478 4.45 -39.76 -7.53
N ARG A 479 4.26 -40.96 -6.96
CA ARG A 479 3.00 -41.31 -6.27
C ARG A 479 2.79 -40.50 -4.99
N THR A 480 3.85 -40.31 -4.20
CA THR A 480 3.76 -39.54 -2.95
C THR A 480 3.34 -38.10 -3.17
N PHE A 481 3.87 -37.45 -4.20
CA PHE A 481 3.52 -36.06 -4.55
C PHE A 481 2.37 -35.95 -5.57
N GLY A 482 1.67 -37.06 -5.84
CA GLY A 482 0.46 -37.07 -6.66
C GLY A 482 0.66 -36.75 -8.14
N TYR A 483 1.82 -37.04 -8.71
CA TYR A 483 2.04 -36.93 -10.15
C TYR A 483 1.26 -38.02 -10.88
N SER A 484 0.46 -37.60 -11.85
CA SER A 484 -0.20 -38.45 -12.82
C SER A 484 0.60 -38.54 -14.11
N LYS A 485 0.26 -39.52 -14.94
CA LYS A 485 0.80 -39.63 -16.30
C LYS A 485 0.48 -38.39 -17.14
N GLU A 486 -0.70 -37.80 -16.92
CA GLU A 486 -1.13 -36.59 -17.61
C GLU A 486 -0.28 -35.38 -17.23
N ASP A 487 0.10 -35.23 -15.96
CA ASP A 487 0.99 -34.14 -15.52
C ASP A 487 2.34 -34.21 -16.25
N VAL A 488 2.89 -35.42 -16.42
CA VAL A 488 4.18 -35.60 -17.10
C VAL A 488 4.05 -35.36 -18.60
N GLU A 489 3.09 -35.99 -19.26
CA GLU A 489 2.97 -35.98 -20.73
C GLU A 489 2.37 -34.67 -21.27
N ARG A 490 1.41 -34.06 -20.57
CA ARG A 490 0.67 -32.88 -21.05
C ARG A 490 1.12 -31.56 -20.42
N LEU A 491 1.77 -31.57 -19.26
CA LEU A 491 2.27 -30.34 -18.62
C LEU A 491 3.79 -30.25 -18.69
N ILE A 492 4.50 -31.18 -18.07
CA ILE A 492 5.96 -31.08 -17.90
C ILE A 492 6.70 -31.24 -19.23
N THR A 493 6.34 -32.24 -20.03
CA THR A 493 7.03 -32.49 -21.31
C THR A 493 6.87 -31.34 -22.31
N PRO A 494 5.67 -30.74 -22.51
CA PRO A 494 5.53 -29.55 -23.35
C PRO A 494 6.31 -28.33 -22.83
N MET A 495 6.27 -28.06 -21.52
CA MET A 495 7.04 -26.95 -20.93
C MET A 495 8.54 -27.12 -21.15
N ALA A 496 9.06 -28.33 -20.94
CA ALA A 496 10.48 -28.62 -21.11
C ALA A 496 10.93 -28.56 -22.58
N SER A 497 10.08 -28.98 -23.52
CA SER A 497 10.44 -29.05 -24.95
C SER A 497 10.23 -27.74 -25.70
N THR A 498 9.20 -26.96 -25.35
CA THR A 498 8.82 -25.73 -26.07
C THR A 498 9.24 -24.45 -25.34
N GLY A 499 9.55 -24.52 -24.04
CA GLY A 499 9.80 -23.35 -23.21
C GLY A 499 8.55 -22.52 -22.90
N ALA A 500 7.35 -23.04 -23.18
CA ALA A 500 6.08 -22.39 -22.93
C ALA A 500 5.09 -23.33 -22.22
N GLU A 501 4.15 -22.76 -21.48
CA GLU A 501 3.05 -23.54 -20.89
C GLU A 501 2.17 -24.17 -21.99
N PRO A 502 1.59 -25.36 -21.74
CA PRO A 502 0.76 -26.02 -22.73
C PRO A 502 -0.55 -25.26 -22.98
N ILE A 503 -0.89 -25.07 -24.25
CA ILE A 503 -2.18 -24.47 -24.65
C ILE A 503 -3.22 -25.59 -24.79
N ASN A 504 -4.35 -25.42 -24.11
CA ASN A 504 -5.51 -26.32 -24.17
C ASN A 504 -6.78 -25.55 -24.57
N SER A 505 -7.87 -26.27 -24.83
CA SER A 505 -9.18 -25.70 -25.20
C SER A 505 -10.33 -26.39 -24.45
N MET A 506 -11.55 -25.88 -24.58
CA MET A 506 -12.75 -26.25 -23.81
C MET A 506 -12.72 -25.78 -22.35
N GLY A 507 -13.88 -25.85 -21.69
CA GLY A 507 -14.02 -25.53 -20.26
C GLY A 507 -13.51 -26.67 -19.37
N ASN A 508 -13.18 -26.34 -18.12
CA ASN A 508 -12.84 -27.35 -17.11
C ASN A 508 -14.12 -28.03 -16.58
N ASP A 509 -14.38 -29.25 -17.04
CA ASP A 509 -15.54 -30.07 -16.64
C ASP A 509 -15.24 -31.02 -15.46
N THR A 510 -14.12 -30.80 -14.75
CA THR A 510 -13.80 -31.57 -13.53
C THR A 510 -14.54 -30.98 -12.32
N PRO A 511 -14.94 -31.82 -11.33
CA PRO A 511 -15.51 -31.33 -10.09
C PRO A 511 -14.57 -30.35 -9.38
N LEU A 512 -15.13 -29.37 -8.66
CA LEU A 512 -14.36 -28.55 -7.74
C LEU A 512 -13.55 -29.43 -6.78
N ALA A 513 -12.35 -29.01 -6.40
CA ALA A 513 -11.42 -29.84 -5.62
C ALA A 513 -12.05 -30.44 -4.35
N VAL A 514 -12.92 -29.68 -3.67
CA VAL A 514 -13.65 -30.12 -2.47
C VAL A 514 -14.71 -31.21 -2.73
N LEU A 515 -15.19 -31.33 -3.97
CA LEU A 515 -16.19 -32.31 -4.41
C LEU A 515 -15.56 -33.49 -5.17
N SER A 516 -14.23 -33.51 -5.32
CA SER A 516 -13.55 -34.55 -6.06
C SER A 516 -13.45 -35.84 -5.23
N ASP A 517 -13.74 -36.98 -5.85
CA ASP A 517 -13.50 -38.31 -5.26
C ASP A 517 -12.00 -38.71 -5.31
N LYS A 518 -11.16 -37.93 -5.99
CA LYS A 518 -9.71 -38.16 -6.11
C LYS A 518 -8.94 -37.22 -5.17
N PRO A 519 -7.78 -37.65 -4.64
CA PRO A 519 -6.90 -36.76 -3.89
C PRO A 519 -6.52 -35.52 -4.70
N GLN A 520 -6.71 -34.34 -4.12
CA GLN A 520 -6.38 -33.06 -4.74
C GLN A 520 -5.21 -32.40 -4.01
N LEU A 521 -4.33 -31.76 -4.77
CA LEU A 521 -3.31 -30.90 -4.18
C LEU A 521 -3.95 -29.65 -3.57
N LEU A 522 -3.31 -29.10 -2.54
CA LEU A 522 -3.81 -27.91 -1.85
C LEU A 522 -3.97 -26.70 -2.80
N TYR A 523 -3.12 -26.60 -3.82
CA TYR A 523 -3.20 -25.55 -4.86
C TYR A 523 -4.57 -25.51 -5.56
N ASN A 524 -5.23 -26.65 -5.75
CA ASN A 524 -6.49 -26.75 -6.49
C ASN A 524 -7.69 -26.16 -5.74
N TYR A 525 -7.52 -25.83 -4.45
CA TYR A 525 -8.52 -25.13 -3.63
C TYR A 525 -8.45 -23.60 -3.79
N PHE A 526 -7.37 -23.09 -4.39
CA PHE A 526 -7.20 -21.67 -4.65
C PHE A 526 -7.63 -21.35 -6.09
N ARG A 527 -8.00 -20.10 -6.31
CA ARG A 527 -8.29 -19.55 -7.64
C ARG A 527 -7.53 -18.25 -7.80
N GLN A 528 -6.92 -18.06 -8.96
CA GLN A 528 -6.20 -16.83 -9.26
C GLN A 528 -7.21 -15.69 -9.38
N GLN A 529 -6.92 -14.60 -8.67
CA GLN A 529 -7.68 -13.37 -8.83
C GLN A 529 -7.25 -12.70 -10.13
N PHE A 530 -8.18 -12.03 -10.80
CA PHE A 530 -7.91 -11.25 -12.00
C PHE A 530 -8.63 -9.92 -11.92
N ALA A 531 -8.04 -8.92 -12.56
CA ALA A 531 -8.59 -7.58 -12.63
C ALA A 531 -9.74 -7.51 -13.64
N GLN A 532 -10.85 -6.89 -13.26
CA GLN A 532 -11.99 -6.65 -14.14
C GLN A 532 -12.64 -5.30 -13.83
N VAL A 533 -12.80 -4.45 -14.84
CA VAL A 533 -13.36 -3.08 -14.78
C VAL A 533 -12.54 -2.09 -13.96
N THR A 534 -12.19 -2.39 -12.72
CA THR A 534 -11.61 -1.43 -11.74
C THR A 534 -10.18 -1.04 -12.11
N ASN A 535 -9.38 -2.03 -12.53
CA ASN A 535 -8.05 -1.85 -13.10
C ASN A 535 -7.87 -2.73 -14.36
N PRO A 536 -7.02 -2.33 -15.32
CA PRO A 536 -6.72 -3.13 -16.50
C PRO A 536 -5.65 -4.19 -16.21
N PRO A 537 -5.74 -5.40 -16.81
CA PRO A 537 -4.60 -6.30 -16.89
C PRO A 537 -3.51 -5.73 -17.80
N ILE A 538 -2.26 -6.14 -17.57
CA ILE A 538 -1.09 -5.77 -18.38
C ILE A 538 -0.82 -6.88 -19.39
N ASP A 539 -0.39 -6.54 -20.61
CA ASP A 539 0.07 -7.52 -21.61
C ASP A 539 1.50 -7.97 -21.29
N PRO A 540 1.73 -9.20 -20.78
CA PRO A 540 3.06 -9.63 -20.36
C PRO A 540 4.05 -9.81 -21.53
N LEU A 541 3.57 -9.85 -22.78
CA LEU A 541 4.40 -10.02 -23.96
C LEU A 541 4.76 -8.67 -24.59
N ARG A 542 3.77 -7.78 -24.75
CA ARG A 542 3.96 -6.48 -25.41
C ARG A 542 4.49 -5.41 -24.46
N GLU A 543 4.17 -5.51 -23.17
CA GLU A 543 4.54 -4.54 -22.14
C GLU A 543 5.56 -5.13 -21.16
N GLU A 544 6.32 -6.17 -21.55
CA GLU A 544 7.38 -6.81 -20.72
C GLU A 544 8.35 -5.79 -20.09
N LEU A 545 8.56 -4.65 -20.75
CA LEU A 545 9.38 -3.52 -20.30
C LEU A 545 9.06 -3.01 -18.88
N VAL A 546 7.83 -3.17 -18.41
CA VAL A 546 7.37 -2.64 -17.12
C VAL A 546 7.25 -3.72 -16.03
N MET A 547 7.54 -4.98 -16.38
CA MET A 547 7.44 -6.13 -15.49
C MET A 547 8.83 -6.65 -15.12
N SER A 548 8.97 -7.25 -13.93
CA SER A 548 10.21 -7.91 -13.52
C SER A 548 9.92 -9.07 -12.58
N LEU A 549 10.72 -10.13 -12.69
CA LEU A 549 10.76 -11.26 -11.77
C LEU A 549 12.03 -11.25 -10.91
N THR A 550 12.80 -10.15 -10.96
CA THR A 550 14.04 -10.03 -10.18
C THR A 550 13.72 -10.00 -8.69
N GLU A 551 14.42 -10.84 -7.94
CA GLU A 551 14.24 -10.98 -6.49
C GLU A 551 15.55 -10.72 -5.77
N TYR A 552 15.46 -10.12 -4.57
CA TYR A 552 16.62 -9.87 -3.70
C TYR A 552 16.42 -10.61 -2.40
N ILE A 553 17.22 -11.66 -2.18
CA ILE A 553 17.08 -12.51 -1.01
C ILE A 553 18.22 -12.29 0.00
N GLY A 554 17.84 -12.09 1.25
CA GLY A 554 18.75 -11.95 2.37
C GLY A 554 18.06 -11.47 3.64
N ALA A 555 18.84 -10.97 4.58
CA ALA A 555 18.33 -10.39 5.82
C ALA A 555 18.35 -8.87 5.70
N VAL A 556 17.18 -8.24 5.79
CA VAL A 556 17.13 -6.78 5.88
C VAL A 556 17.57 -6.36 7.29
N GLY A 557 18.49 -5.40 7.34
CA GLY A 557 18.99 -4.83 8.58
C GLY A 557 17.93 -4.03 9.34
N MET A 558 18.32 -3.53 10.52
CA MET A 558 17.52 -2.54 11.25
C MET A 558 17.68 -1.16 10.61
N ASN A 559 16.73 -0.25 10.88
CA ASN A 559 16.81 1.16 10.48
C ASN A 559 16.77 1.39 8.94
N ILE A 560 15.82 0.74 8.28
CA ILE A 560 15.61 0.84 6.82
C ILE A 560 15.32 2.26 6.30
N LEU A 561 14.95 3.19 7.20
CA LEU A 561 14.68 4.59 6.86
C LEU A 561 15.96 5.41 6.67
N THR A 562 17.10 4.94 7.16
CA THR A 562 18.39 5.61 6.97
C THR A 562 19.19 4.88 5.89
N PRO A 563 19.49 5.51 4.74
CA PRO A 563 20.26 4.85 3.69
C PRO A 563 21.64 4.38 4.18
N ASN A 564 21.97 3.10 3.95
CA ASN A 564 23.21 2.48 4.40
C ASN A 564 23.65 1.37 3.45
N GLU A 565 24.96 1.24 3.20
CA GLU A 565 25.53 0.21 2.34
C GLU A 565 25.24 -1.23 2.80
N SER A 566 25.12 -1.45 4.11
CA SER A 566 24.87 -2.78 4.68
C SER A 566 23.53 -3.39 4.24
N HIS A 567 22.55 -2.56 3.86
CA HIS A 567 21.27 -3.03 3.33
C HIS A 567 21.42 -3.71 1.96
N CYS A 568 22.51 -3.44 1.23
CA CYS A 568 22.78 -4.03 -0.08
C CYS A 568 23.34 -5.46 0.00
N LYS A 569 23.57 -6.00 1.20
CA LYS A 569 24.11 -7.35 1.39
C LYS A 569 23.04 -8.41 1.12
N MET A 570 22.69 -8.55 -0.16
CA MET A 570 21.64 -9.42 -0.69
C MET A 570 22.18 -10.25 -1.84
N VAL A 571 21.53 -11.39 -2.09
CA VAL A 571 21.75 -12.18 -3.30
C VAL A 571 20.64 -11.84 -4.28
N ARG A 572 21.01 -11.37 -5.47
CA ARG A 572 20.10 -11.08 -6.57
C ARG A 572 19.83 -12.36 -7.36
N LEU A 573 18.55 -12.58 -7.62
CA LEU A 573 18.03 -13.64 -8.48
C LEU A 573 17.37 -12.97 -9.68
N ASN A 574 17.68 -13.43 -10.90
CA ASN A 574 17.00 -12.94 -12.11
C ASN A 574 15.52 -13.38 -12.16
N HIS A 575 15.22 -14.54 -11.57
CA HIS A 575 13.87 -15.08 -11.39
C HIS A 575 13.80 -15.94 -10.13
N PRO A 576 12.61 -16.16 -9.53
CA PRO A 576 12.49 -16.88 -8.26
C PRO A 576 12.69 -18.41 -8.36
N ILE A 577 12.74 -18.98 -9.57
CA ILE A 577 12.92 -20.43 -9.76
C ILE A 577 14.42 -20.78 -9.71
N LEU A 578 14.80 -21.73 -8.87
CA LEU A 578 16.19 -22.17 -8.68
C LEU A 578 16.38 -23.59 -9.19
N SER A 579 17.47 -23.81 -9.92
CA SER A 579 18.00 -25.16 -10.17
C SER A 579 18.59 -25.77 -8.89
N ASN A 580 18.76 -27.10 -8.86
CA ASN A 580 19.40 -27.78 -7.73
C ASN A 580 20.83 -27.24 -7.48
N THR A 581 21.55 -26.89 -8.55
CA THR A 581 22.89 -26.28 -8.47
C THR A 581 22.84 -24.88 -7.87
N GLN A 582 21.90 -24.03 -8.29
CA GLN A 582 21.71 -22.70 -7.73
C GLN A 582 21.31 -22.75 -6.25
N LEU A 583 20.41 -23.66 -5.86
CA LEU A 583 20.04 -23.86 -4.46
C LEU A 583 21.25 -24.31 -3.62
N ASP A 584 22.06 -25.24 -4.12
CA ASP A 584 23.28 -25.68 -3.44
C ASP A 584 24.31 -24.55 -3.28
N ILE A 585 24.49 -23.71 -4.32
CA ILE A 585 25.33 -22.50 -4.23
C ILE A 585 24.80 -21.60 -3.12
N LEU A 586 23.51 -21.27 -3.16
CA LEU A 586 22.85 -20.38 -2.19
C LEU A 586 23.03 -20.86 -0.75
N CYS A 587 22.88 -22.17 -0.50
CA CYS A 587 23.06 -22.77 0.82
C CYS A 587 24.50 -22.64 1.37
N ASN A 588 25.49 -22.37 0.51
CA ASN A 588 26.91 -22.47 0.84
C ASN A 588 27.71 -21.18 0.61
N ILE A 589 27.04 -20.02 0.49
CA ILE A 589 27.70 -18.70 0.40
C ILE A 589 28.22 -18.21 1.78
N ARG A 590 28.84 -19.11 2.55
CA ARG A 590 29.32 -18.84 3.92
C ARG A 590 30.49 -17.86 3.95
N TYR A 591 31.34 -17.88 2.92
CA TYR A 591 32.52 -17.02 2.84
C TYR A 591 32.16 -15.51 2.70
N LYS A 592 30.94 -15.19 2.26
CA LYS A 592 30.41 -13.81 2.27
C LYS A 592 29.54 -13.52 3.50
N GLY A 593 29.50 -14.44 4.47
CA GLY A 593 28.80 -14.28 5.74
C GLY A 593 27.29 -14.53 5.67
N PHE A 594 26.80 -15.29 4.70
CA PHE A 594 25.42 -15.75 4.68
C PHE A 594 25.27 -17.09 5.43
N LYS A 595 24.23 -17.18 6.25
CA LYS A 595 23.84 -18.37 7.00
C LYS A 595 22.53 -18.93 6.42
N THR A 596 22.51 -20.24 6.23
CA THR A 596 21.34 -20.98 5.73
C THR A 596 21.04 -22.15 6.66
N VAL A 597 19.75 -22.45 6.83
CA VAL A 597 19.29 -23.68 7.49
C VAL A 597 18.28 -24.39 6.59
N LYS A 598 18.30 -25.72 6.59
CA LYS A 598 17.24 -26.55 5.99
C LYS A 598 16.32 -27.04 7.11
N LEU A 599 15.03 -26.76 7.00
CA LEU A 599 14.01 -27.22 7.93
C LEU A 599 13.11 -28.24 7.22
N PRO A 600 13.06 -29.50 7.68
CA PRO A 600 12.18 -30.51 7.11
C PRO A 600 10.71 -30.14 7.33
N MET A 601 9.92 -30.08 6.26
CA MET A 601 8.47 -29.90 6.32
C MET A 601 7.76 -31.26 6.31
N LEU A 602 8.04 -32.09 7.33
CA LEU A 602 7.57 -33.46 7.43
C LEU A 602 6.76 -33.70 8.72
N PHE A 603 5.86 -34.67 8.69
CA PHE A 603 5.11 -35.11 9.88
C PHE A 603 4.98 -36.63 9.95
N GLU A 604 4.85 -37.16 11.16
CA GLU A 604 4.76 -38.60 11.41
C GLU A 604 3.39 -39.15 11.00
N VAL A 605 3.39 -40.16 10.11
CA VAL A 605 2.16 -40.75 9.56
C VAL A 605 1.32 -41.42 10.65
N SER A 606 1.96 -42.04 11.64
CA SER A 606 1.31 -42.76 12.74
C SER A 606 0.37 -41.87 13.58
N LYS A 607 0.65 -40.56 13.64
CA LYS A 607 -0.07 -39.57 14.43
C LYS A 607 -1.21 -38.89 13.67
N GLY A 608 -1.34 -39.14 12.36
CA GLY A 608 -2.38 -38.58 11.50
C GLY A 608 -2.53 -37.05 11.63
N LYS A 609 -3.76 -36.58 11.79
CA LYS A 609 -4.10 -35.15 11.88
C LYS A 609 -3.36 -34.42 13.01
N ALA A 610 -3.26 -35.04 14.19
CA ALA A 610 -2.58 -34.43 15.32
C ALA A 610 -1.08 -34.23 15.01
N GLY A 611 -0.46 -35.22 14.36
CA GLY A 611 0.92 -35.15 13.90
C GLY A 611 1.18 -33.99 12.93
N LEU A 612 0.27 -33.76 11.97
CA LEU A 612 0.37 -32.63 11.05
C LEU A 612 0.30 -31.28 11.78
N GLN A 613 -0.64 -31.12 12.70
CA GLN A 613 -0.79 -29.88 13.47
C GLN A 613 0.43 -29.61 14.37
N GLU A 614 0.93 -30.63 15.07
CA GLU A 614 2.15 -30.54 15.87
C GLU A 614 3.36 -30.17 15.02
N ALA A 615 3.51 -30.79 13.84
CA ALA A 615 4.63 -30.54 12.95
C ALA A 615 4.64 -29.10 12.41
N ILE A 616 3.47 -28.54 12.07
CA ILE A 616 3.36 -27.13 11.65
C ILE A 616 3.79 -26.19 12.78
N ILE A 617 3.30 -26.40 14.00
CA ILE A 617 3.66 -25.57 15.16
C ILE A 617 5.17 -25.65 15.41
N LYS A 618 5.74 -26.87 15.36
CA LYS A 618 7.17 -27.10 15.53
C LYS A 618 7.98 -26.41 14.43
N LEU A 619 7.55 -26.49 13.17
CA LEU A 619 8.21 -25.85 12.04
C LEU A 619 8.24 -24.33 12.19
N CYS A 620 7.12 -23.71 12.58
CA CYS A 620 7.04 -22.28 12.88
C CYS A 620 8.03 -21.88 13.98
N LYS A 621 8.12 -22.68 15.06
CA LYS A 621 9.05 -22.40 16.15
C LYS A 621 10.52 -22.56 15.73
N MET A 622 10.85 -23.61 14.99
CA MET A 622 12.20 -23.81 14.45
C MET A 622 12.62 -22.67 13.52
N ALA A 623 11.69 -22.16 12.69
CA ALA A 623 11.96 -21.01 11.85
C ALA A 623 12.21 -19.74 12.68
N GLU A 624 11.38 -19.48 13.69
CA GLU A 624 11.56 -18.35 14.62
C GLU A 624 12.91 -18.38 15.35
N ASP A 625 13.32 -19.55 15.83
CA ASP A 625 14.58 -19.74 16.52
C ASP A 625 15.75 -19.53 15.55
N SER A 626 15.66 -20.05 14.32
CA SER A 626 16.65 -19.86 13.25
C SER A 626 16.87 -18.38 12.92
N VAL A 627 15.81 -17.56 12.85
CA VAL A 627 15.96 -16.12 12.64
C VAL A 627 16.70 -15.46 13.80
N THR A 628 16.46 -15.90 15.03
CA THR A 628 17.15 -15.40 16.23
C THR A 628 18.66 -15.69 16.19
N GLU A 629 19.06 -16.80 15.58
CA GLU A 629 20.47 -17.17 15.36
C GLU A 629 21.14 -16.40 14.20
N GLY A 630 20.38 -15.53 13.53
CA GLY A 630 20.84 -14.70 12.41
C GLY A 630 20.92 -15.46 11.09
N VAL A 631 20.03 -16.44 10.87
CA VAL A 631 19.93 -17.15 9.59
C VAL A 631 19.30 -16.25 8.52
N ASN A 632 20.02 -16.07 7.40
CA ASN A 632 19.58 -15.25 6.27
C ASN A 632 18.57 -15.98 5.36
N TYR A 633 18.69 -17.30 5.27
CA TYR A 633 17.89 -18.14 4.39
C TYR A 633 17.34 -19.37 5.14
N ILE A 634 16.03 -19.53 5.14
CA ILE A 634 15.37 -20.74 5.65
C ILE A 634 14.84 -21.52 4.44
N VAL A 635 15.40 -22.70 4.21
CA VAL A 635 14.94 -23.62 3.17
C VAL A 635 13.96 -24.61 3.80
N LEU A 636 12.68 -24.50 3.45
CA LEU A 636 11.65 -25.47 3.81
C LEU A 636 11.70 -26.61 2.79
N THR A 637 11.94 -27.85 3.25
CA THR A 637 12.24 -28.97 2.35
C THR A 637 11.46 -30.25 2.68
N ASP A 638 10.95 -30.91 1.64
CA ASP A 638 10.27 -32.21 1.72
C ASP A 638 11.15 -33.37 1.18
N ARG A 639 12.45 -33.14 0.91
CA ARG A 639 13.34 -34.17 0.36
C ARG A 639 13.48 -35.43 1.22
N GLU A 640 13.29 -35.32 2.53
CA GLU A 640 13.49 -36.41 3.49
C GLU A 640 12.23 -37.26 3.71
N VAL A 641 11.23 -37.19 2.81
CA VAL A 641 10.03 -38.04 2.86
C VAL A 641 10.39 -39.53 2.81
N ASP A 642 9.84 -40.30 3.75
CA ASP A 642 10.07 -41.74 3.86
C ASP A 642 8.78 -42.51 4.19
N ALA A 643 8.91 -43.74 4.69
CA ALA A 643 7.76 -44.59 5.00
C ALA A 643 7.05 -44.19 6.31
N THR A 644 7.73 -43.47 7.21
CA THR A 644 7.21 -43.06 8.53
C THR A 644 6.88 -41.57 8.58
N HIS A 645 7.44 -40.77 7.68
CA HIS A 645 7.27 -39.32 7.58
C HIS A 645 6.68 -38.91 6.23
N ALA A 646 5.50 -38.28 6.27
CA ALA A 646 4.85 -37.68 5.10
C ALA A 646 5.18 -36.19 4.99
N ALA A 647 5.11 -35.64 3.77
CA ALA A 647 5.28 -34.22 3.52
C ALA A 647 4.10 -33.40 4.03
N ILE A 648 4.39 -32.29 4.70
CA ILE A 648 3.43 -31.20 4.87
C ILE A 648 3.26 -30.53 3.49
N PRO A 649 2.03 -30.29 3.01
CA PRO A 649 1.82 -29.56 1.76
C PRO A 649 2.60 -28.26 1.77
N SER A 650 3.44 -28.05 0.76
CA SER A 650 4.45 -26.99 0.73
C SER A 650 3.81 -25.60 0.85
N LEU A 651 2.65 -25.40 0.22
CA LEU A 651 1.86 -24.16 0.33
C LEU A 651 1.41 -23.91 1.78
N LEU A 652 0.97 -24.94 2.50
CA LEU A 652 0.57 -24.81 3.90
C LEU A 652 1.78 -24.51 4.79
N ALA A 653 2.89 -25.21 4.58
CA ALA A 653 4.12 -25.03 5.35
C ALA A 653 4.67 -23.60 5.21
N VAL A 654 4.83 -23.09 3.99
CA VAL A 654 5.35 -21.74 3.77
C VAL A 654 4.41 -20.67 4.30
N SER A 655 3.09 -20.82 4.09
CA SER A 655 2.08 -19.86 4.59
C SER A 655 2.10 -19.78 6.11
N ALA A 656 2.14 -20.94 6.80
CA ALA A 656 2.17 -21.00 8.25
C ALA A 656 3.42 -20.33 8.82
N VAL A 657 4.59 -20.65 8.26
CA VAL A 657 5.87 -20.04 8.67
C VAL A 657 5.88 -18.55 8.37
N HIS A 658 5.41 -18.13 7.20
CA HIS A 658 5.35 -16.72 6.80
C HIS A 658 4.51 -15.89 7.77
N HIS A 659 3.28 -16.28 8.03
CA HIS A 659 2.38 -15.56 8.94
C HIS A 659 2.85 -15.63 10.41
N HIS A 660 3.43 -16.75 10.85
CA HIS A 660 4.05 -16.83 12.17
C HIS A 660 5.21 -15.84 12.32
N LEU A 661 6.10 -15.77 11.33
CA LEU A 661 7.22 -14.82 11.35
C LEU A 661 6.76 -13.36 11.30
N ILE A 662 5.63 -13.06 10.64
CA ILE A 662 5.02 -11.71 10.68
C ILE A 662 4.54 -11.41 12.10
N SER A 663 3.77 -12.32 12.72
CA SER A 663 3.16 -12.08 14.04
C SER A 663 4.20 -11.88 15.16
N VAL A 664 5.36 -12.51 15.05
CA VAL A 664 6.49 -12.32 15.98
C VAL A 664 7.49 -11.24 15.52
N GLY A 665 7.22 -10.53 14.42
CA GLY A 665 8.04 -9.41 13.93
C GLY A 665 9.40 -9.79 13.35
N LYS A 666 9.56 -11.01 12.83
CA LYS A 666 10.83 -11.57 12.34
C LYS A 666 10.87 -11.79 10.82
N ARG A 667 9.76 -11.64 10.08
CA ARG A 667 9.68 -12.02 8.66
C ARG A 667 10.68 -11.28 7.75
N VAL A 668 10.95 -10.00 7.97
CA VAL A 668 11.85 -9.20 7.09
C VAL A 668 13.34 -9.53 7.31
N GLN A 669 13.66 -10.25 8.38
CA GLN A 669 15.04 -10.57 8.75
C GLN A 669 15.59 -11.85 8.08
N THR A 670 14.77 -12.55 7.29
CA THR A 670 15.16 -13.79 6.61
C THR A 670 14.34 -13.98 5.33
N ALA A 671 14.89 -14.70 4.35
CA ALA A 671 14.14 -15.14 3.18
C ALA A 671 13.71 -16.62 3.32
N LEU A 672 12.52 -16.93 2.79
CA LEU A 672 11.99 -18.31 2.78
C LEU A 672 12.19 -18.91 1.40
N VAL A 673 12.84 -20.07 1.32
CA VAL A 673 13.02 -20.82 0.08
C VAL A 673 12.27 -22.14 0.20
N VAL A 674 11.50 -22.51 -0.83
CA VAL A 674 10.73 -23.77 -0.82
C VAL A 674 11.39 -24.77 -1.76
N GLU A 675 11.94 -25.85 -1.21
CA GLU A 675 12.46 -27.01 -1.93
C GLU A 675 11.41 -28.11 -1.87
N SER A 676 10.64 -28.31 -2.94
CA SER A 676 9.48 -29.21 -2.89
C SER A 676 9.34 -30.08 -4.13
N GLY A 677 8.87 -31.31 -3.88
CA GLY A 677 8.45 -32.25 -4.91
C GLY A 677 7.07 -31.95 -5.50
N GLU A 678 6.24 -31.12 -4.87
CA GLU A 678 4.86 -30.83 -5.34
C GLU A 678 4.80 -29.82 -6.51
N ILE A 679 5.84 -29.00 -6.68
CA ILE A 679 5.84 -27.88 -7.62
C ILE A 679 6.00 -28.40 -9.05
N ARG A 680 4.99 -28.18 -9.89
CA ARG A 680 4.97 -28.62 -11.30
C ARG A 680 4.21 -27.71 -12.27
N GLU A 681 3.52 -26.69 -11.78
CA GLU A 681 2.71 -25.76 -12.58
C GLU A 681 3.04 -24.31 -12.25
N VAL A 682 2.77 -23.41 -13.19
CA VAL A 682 2.90 -21.95 -13.00
C VAL A 682 2.05 -21.48 -11.81
N MET A 683 0.84 -22.02 -11.66
CA MET A 683 -0.05 -21.69 -10.54
C MET A 683 0.54 -22.11 -9.17
N HIS A 684 1.26 -23.24 -9.11
CA HIS A 684 1.91 -23.67 -7.87
C HIS A 684 3.00 -22.68 -7.46
N ALA A 685 3.81 -22.23 -8.43
CA ALA A 685 4.84 -21.22 -8.21
C ALA A 685 4.23 -19.87 -7.77
N ALA A 686 3.20 -19.40 -8.47
CA ALA A 686 2.51 -18.15 -8.15
C ALA A 686 1.93 -18.15 -6.73
N LEU A 687 1.29 -19.24 -6.31
CA LEU A 687 0.75 -19.37 -4.95
C LEU A 687 1.86 -19.41 -3.90
N LEU A 688 2.93 -20.19 -4.10
CA LEU A 688 4.03 -20.23 -3.12
C LEU A 688 4.67 -18.84 -2.92
N LEU A 689 4.90 -18.11 -4.01
CA LEU A 689 5.43 -16.73 -3.95
C LEU A 689 4.44 -15.79 -3.26
N GLY A 690 3.17 -15.81 -3.66
CA GLY A 690 2.11 -14.98 -3.09
C GLY A 690 1.86 -15.20 -1.60
N PHE A 691 2.15 -16.41 -1.10
CA PHE A 691 2.03 -16.77 0.33
C PHE A 691 3.37 -16.71 1.10
N GLY A 692 4.41 -16.11 0.50
CA GLY A 692 5.60 -15.66 1.23
C GLY A 692 6.90 -16.39 0.94
N ALA A 693 6.97 -17.27 -0.06
CA ALA A 693 8.24 -17.77 -0.58
C ALA A 693 8.97 -16.66 -1.33
N SER A 694 10.30 -16.61 -1.20
CA SER A 694 11.18 -15.71 -1.94
C SER A 694 11.84 -16.40 -3.13
N ALA A 695 12.02 -17.73 -3.06
CA ALA A 695 12.53 -18.54 -4.15
C ALA A 695 12.04 -19.99 -4.06
N LEU A 696 12.03 -20.71 -5.17
CA LEU A 696 11.44 -22.03 -5.32
C LEU A 696 12.42 -22.98 -6.01
N ASN A 697 12.59 -24.19 -5.49
CA ASN A 697 13.33 -25.27 -6.15
C ASN A 697 12.40 -26.47 -6.41
N PRO A 698 11.85 -26.59 -7.64
CA PRO A 698 11.07 -27.76 -8.04
C PRO A 698 12.01 -28.92 -8.40
N TYR A 699 12.33 -29.79 -7.45
CA TYR A 699 13.35 -30.84 -7.70
C TYR A 699 12.82 -32.10 -8.39
N MET A 700 11.50 -32.33 -8.39
CA MET A 700 10.86 -33.53 -8.97
C MET A 700 10.67 -33.49 -10.50
N PRO A 701 10.24 -32.37 -11.12
CA PRO A 701 10.10 -32.26 -12.58
C PRO A 701 11.42 -32.31 -13.36
N SER A 702 12.55 -32.60 -12.70
CA SER A 702 13.87 -32.74 -13.32
C SER A 702 14.29 -34.23 -13.42
N PRO A 703 13.59 -35.09 -14.17
CA PRO A 703 14.19 -36.34 -14.60
C PRO A 703 15.14 -36.01 -15.75
N SER A 704 16.46 -36.03 -15.48
CA SER A 704 17.49 -36.22 -16.51
C SER A 704 17.24 -35.49 -17.84
N SER A 705 17.15 -34.16 -17.86
CA SER A 705 17.38 -33.40 -19.08
C SER A 705 18.89 -33.35 -19.33
N THR A 706 19.46 -34.52 -19.62
CA THR A 706 20.71 -34.65 -20.37
C THR A 706 20.41 -34.30 -21.81
N ASN A 707 20.51 -33.00 -22.12
CA ASN A 707 21.24 -32.46 -23.28
C ASN A 707 21.32 -30.94 -23.19
#